data_AF-A0A935YM65-F1
#
_entry.id   AF-A0A935YM65-F1
#
_cell.length_a   1.000
_cell.length_b   1.000
_cell.length_c   1.000
_cell.angle_alpha   90.00
_cell.angle_beta   90.00
_cell.angle_gamma   90.00
#
_symmetry.space_group_name_H-M   'P 1'
#
loop_
_entity.id
_entity.type
_entity.pdbx_description
1 polymer ?
#
loop_
_entity_poly.entity_id
_entity_poly.type
_entity_poly.pdbx_seq_one_letter_code
_entity_poly.pdbx_strand_id
1 'polypeptide(L)'
;MHRNGISGRSLARPRTLGAAILGLALTLALPAVEAHAAGAFKAKSCVDCHEATVKATPSKNAHRPFADRDCEGCHRRHGVIGKLVLQATGRELCLPCHAGYADVTRRDHVHEPLKQGDCSGCHDPHGSGQRGLLAAEGAQACYTCHEAAPFQRRNVHRPLAREGCAACHDPHGSAHDGLLVRGGDDLCFGCHTERDKLARAHGDHGGLAGCVSCHDPHSSDSKALMHAVRHAPMLDGDCAACHAADAAGGAALAKPAAQLCLDCHDDPAAGAQVPHDPAASGECGQCHAPHGGSRPALLVADEKRLCLECHEEPPFQRPFPHAPAAAGQCSACHDAHGSDRPGLLKQETNALCASCHAGILPVAGAAAPALVHAPVVKRECTVCHQPHSSERKSLLVDTAGTLCLGCHTKVQLETAAKYPHAVAKSGECLACHQAHTAELPALLKKPAAALCAECHADLGQQPAGGTLHPPAGDGACLDCHLPHGGSERGLLRQPLAPTCAACHDTGTPTGPAWRGHEPVATGNCTACHDPHRSAQKALLSAEAGKLCALCHEDIAAPQGAVSIHPPSRDGCLECHLAHGGQGAGFLREAAPALCFGCHDEKSAGFTKSHLGRDPRALACLGCHEPHHSAAPGLLTARTHAPFGDRDCASCHEGAAPVADQRQACLQCHDGLPEPAAPGQTVHAPFADGDCASCHNPHVARGPALLPSARTSDACAACHDPAGLAPRPELAHTPVRDGKCESCHQPHASSEPNLLVEPAATLCTSCHESIEALKKWPVVHAPLRSGSCTRCHDPHGSNVAMSLVDEPSVLCAKCHAAATLPAKHRGFAVDKADCAGCHAPHAAKRANLPHEHVHQPFGAGNCAACHAGTSATTKQSQPELCLSCHPGLAASLKEGAVHGAIAGATACTNCHAAHTGPVAPLLPARESVVCATCHQEQVDANRTAPHRHPQVDGHECTTCHDPHLSTVSDDQLAMETCLNCHTYRDHVDHPMGEDTVDPRTGRRMMCGSCHDPHGSAFVRFMRDDPEGKLCIGCHTDKLRTGG
;
A
#
# COMPACT_ATOMS: atom_id res chain seq x y z
N MET A 1 9.44 -66.09 15.09
CA MET A 1 10.67 -66.88 15.33
C MET A 1 11.86 -65.99 15.00
N HIS A 2 12.74 -65.77 16.00
CA HIS A 2 14.16 -65.37 15.98
C HIS A 2 14.70 -64.47 14.84
N ARG A 3 15.54 -63.43 15.06
CA ARG A 3 16.52 -63.19 16.14
C ARG A 3 17.11 -61.77 15.99
N ASN A 4 17.30 -61.11 17.15
CA ASN A 4 18.48 -60.35 17.62
C ASN A 4 19.19 -59.29 16.76
N GLY A 5 19.49 -58.15 17.40
CA GLY A 5 20.75 -57.43 17.17
C GLY A 5 20.89 -55.99 17.65
N ILE A 6 21.02 -55.77 18.98
CA ILE A 6 22.02 -54.89 19.65
C ILE A 6 21.99 -53.37 19.27
N SER A 7 21.43 -52.45 20.06
CA SER A 7 21.75 -51.96 21.44
C SER A 7 22.86 -50.91 21.55
N GLY A 8 22.46 -49.75 22.08
CA GLY A 8 23.23 -48.94 23.05
C GLY A 8 23.18 -47.45 22.71
N ARG A 9 22.97 -46.49 23.63
CA ARG A 9 22.94 -46.38 25.11
C ARG A 9 22.74 -44.86 25.36
N SER A 10 22.29 -44.27 26.47
CA SER A 10 21.70 -44.62 27.78
C SER A 10 21.43 -43.25 28.46
N LEU A 11 20.22 -42.95 28.94
CA LEU A 11 19.78 -42.96 30.35
C LEU A 11 20.35 -41.82 31.25
N ALA A 12 19.53 -40.88 31.78
CA ALA A 12 18.71 -40.97 33.02
C ALA A 12 19.54 -40.53 34.27
N ARG A 13 19.07 -39.93 35.37
CA ARG A 13 17.75 -39.71 35.99
C ARG A 13 17.96 -38.86 37.31
N PRO A 14 17.02 -38.70 38.28
CA PRO A 14 16.66 -37.43 38.92
C PRO A 14 17.00 -37.37 40.44
N ARG A 15 16.51 -36.34 41.16
CA ARG A 15 16.16 -36.42 42.60
C ARG A 15 15.30 -35.24 43.10
N THR A 16 14.37 -35.56 43.98
CA THR A 16 13.33 -34.71 44.61
C THR A 16 13.66 -34.32 46.06
N LEU A 17 12.91 -33.32 46.56
CA LEU A 17 12.50 -32.99 47.94
C LEU A 17 13.32 -32.00 48.79
N GLY A 18 12.59 -30.99 49.31
CA GLY A 18 12.97 -30.16 50.45
C GLY A 18 11.97 -29.01 50.67
N ALA A 19 10.99 -29.19 51.56
CA ALA A 19 10.10 -28.14 52.06
C ALA A 19 10.48 -27.80 53.51
N ALA A 20 10.50 -26.51 53.87
CA ALA A 20 10.41 -26.03 55.25
C ALA A 20 9.92 -24.57 55.29
N ILE A 21 9.02 -24.32 56.25
CA ILE A 21 8.23 -23.12 56.53
C ILE A 21 8.89 -22.33 57.68
N LEU A 22 8.82 -20.99 57.67
CA LEU A 22 8.53 -20.06 58.81
C LEU A 22 8.75 -18.61 58.32
N GLY A 23 7.74 -17.73 58.21
CA GLY A 23 7.27 -16.78 59.25
C GLY A 23 7.91 -15.39 59.03
N LEU A 24 7.30 -14.20 59.12
CA LEU A 24 6.03 -13.71 59.69
C LEU A 24 5.90 -12.18 59.36
N ALA A 25 4.67 -11.69 59.10
CA ALA A 25 4.15 -10.30 59.29
C ALA A 25 4.76 -9.13 58.45
N LEU A 26 4.09 -8.03 58.07
CA LEU A 26 2.85 -7.37 58.52
C LEU A 26 2.40 -6.32 57.46
N THR A 27 1.10 -6.00 57.48
CA THR A 27 0.45 -4.69 57.19
C THR A 27 0.18 -4.15 55.78
N LEU A 28 -1.12 -3.84 55.61
CA LEU A 28 -1.74 -2.62 55.07
C LEU A 28 -2.18 -2.62 53.59
N ALA A 29 -3.51 -2.58 53.46
CA ALA A 29 -4.30 -2.51 52.25
C ALA A 29 -4.26 -1.12 51.58
N LEU A 30 -4.22 -1.11 50.25
CA LEU A 30 -4.69 0.00 49.41
C LEU A 30 -5.61 -0.61 48.32
N PRO A 31 -6.70 0.09 47.94
CA PRO A 31 -7.69 -0.44 47.01
C PRO A 31 -7.15 -0.44 45.58
N ALA A 32 -7.35 -1.56 44.88
CA ALA A 32 -7.08 -1.67 43.46
C ALA A 32 -8.11 -0.84 42.68
N VAL A 33 -7.59 0.03 41.83
CA VAL A 33 -8.36 0.71 40.78
C VAL A 33 -8.81 -0.35 39.77
N GLU A 34 -10.12 -0.51 39.59
CA GLU A 34 -10.71 -1.35 38.55
C GLU A 34 -10.38 -0.78 37.17
N ALA A 35 -9.37 -1.36 36.53
CA ALA A 35 -9.21 -1.27 35.08
C ALA A 35 -10.34 -2.09 34.43
N HIS A 36 -11.22 -1.40 33.70
CA HIS A 36 -12.22 -2.04 32.83
C HIS A 36 -11.50 -2.84 31.74
N ALA A 37 -11.42 -4.16 31.91
CA ALA A 37 -10.99 -5.07 30.87
C ALA A 37 -12.09 -5.23 29.81
N ALA A 38 -11.78 -4.87 28.57
CA ALA A 38 -12.58 -5.18 27.40
C ALA A 38 -12.80 -6.70 27.28
N GLY A 39 -14.03 -7.13 26.99
CA GLY A 39 -14.44 -8.53 26.96
C GLY A 39 -13.71 -9.37 25.89
N ALA A 40 -13.21 -10.54 26.29
CA ALA A 40 -12.64 -11.55 25.39
C ALA A 40 -13.74 -12.45 24.79
N PHE A 41 -13.74 -12.62 23.46
CA PHE A 41 -14.64 -13.53 22.73
C PHE A 41 -14.26 -15.01 22.94
N LYS A 42 -15.25 -15.88 23.14
CA LYS A 42 -15.10 -17.34 23.28
C LYS A 42 -15.11 -18.01 21.88
N ALA A 43 -14.07 -18.76 21.53
CA ALA A 43 -13.95 -19.43 20.21
C ALA A 43 -14.97 -20.58 20.03
N LYS A 44 -15.61 -20.67 18.86
CA LYS A 44 -16.54 -21.75 18.45
C LYS A 44 -15.83 -22.78 17.55
N SER A 45 -16.31 -24.02 17.51
CA SER A 45 -15.86 -25.07 16.58
C SER A 45 -16.40 -24.84 15.16
N CYS A 46 -15.76 -25.42 14.14
CA CYS A 46 -16.23 -25.28 12.74
C CYS A 46 -17.65 -25.83 12.55
N VAL A 47 -17.97 -26.94 13.22
CA VAL A 47 -19.27 -27.62 13.12
C VAL A 47 -20.38 -26.82 13.80
N ASP A 48 -20.06 -26.01 14.81
CA ASP A 48 -21.03 -25.14 15.51
C ASP A 48 -21.68 -24.13 14.56
N CYS A 49 -20.98 -23.77 13.48
CA CYS A 49 -21.48 -22.86 12.45
C CYS A 49 -21.86 -23.56 11.13
N HIS A 50 -21.32 -24.77 10.85
CA HIS A 50 -21.49 -25.48 9.57
C HIS A 50 -22.25 -26.81 9.67
N GLU A 51 -23.10 -26.96 10.68
CA GLU A 51 -23.87 -28.20 10.91
C GLU A 51 -24.79 -28.58 9.73
N ALA A 52 -25.35 -27.58 9.04
CA ALA A 52 -26.21 -27.79 7.87
C ALA A 52 -25.46 -28.44 6.70
N THR A 53 -24.23 -27.99 6.42
CA THR A 53 -23.37 -28.54 5.37
C THR A 53 -22.97 -29.98 5.69
N VAL A 54 -22.63 -30.29 6.94
CA VAL A 54 -22.27 -31.64 7.38
C VAL A 54 -23.43 -32.64 7.20
N LYS A 55 -24.69 -32.19 7.37
CA LYS A 55 -25.88 -33.03 7.14
C LYS A 55 -26.21 -33.23 5.66
N ALA A 56 -25.81 -32.30 4.79
CA ALA A 56 -26.13 -32.33 3.37
C ALA A 56 -25.18 -33.22 2.53
N THR A 57 -23.95 -33.47 3.01
CA THR A 57 -22.96 -34.27 2.28
C THR A 57 -23.27 -35.78 2.30
N PRO A 58 -23.22 -36.49 1.15
CA PRO A 58 -23.47 -37.93 1.08
C PRO A 58 -22.46 -38.76 1.89
N SER A 59 -22.94 -39.55 2.86
CA SER A 59 -22.07 -40.29 3.79
C SER A 59 -21.72 -41.73 3.37
N LYS A 60 -22.31 -42.25 2.29
CA LYS A 60 -22.20 -43.67 1.89
C LYS A 60 -20.75 -44.10 1.64
N ASN A 61 -19.92 -43.20 1.11
CA ASN A 61 -18.46 -43.33 1.06
C ASN A 61 -17.83 -42.01 1.51
N ALA A 62 -18.06 -41.58 2.75
CA ALA A 62 -17.44 -40.35 3.26
C ALA A 62 -15.90 -40.47 3.30
N HIS A 63 -15.20 -39.42 2.89
CA HIS A 63 -13.74 -39.34 3.03
C HIS A 63 -13.39 -39.17 4.51
N ARG A 64 -12.34 -39.85 4.97
CA ARG A 64 -12.09 -40.03 6.41
C ARG A 64 -11.88 -38.72 7.21
N PRO A 65 -11.09 -37.73 6.76
CA PRO A 65 -11.01 -36.41 7.43
C PRO A 65 -12.37 -35.73 7.61
N PHE A 66 -13.26 -35.85 6.61
CA PHE A 66 -14.62 -35.33 6.69
C PHE A 66 -15.49 -36.13 7.67
N ALA A 67 -15.39 -37.46 7.65
CA ALA A 67 -16.08 -38.34 8.60
C ALA A 67 -15.63 -38.13 10.05
N ASP A 68 -14.33 -37.88 10.26
CA ASP A 68 -13.70 -37.65 11.56
C ASP A 68 -13.91 -36.20 12.07
N ARG A 69 -14.60 -35.35 11.29
CA ARG A 69 -14.82 -33.92 11.56
C ARG A 69 -13.54 -33.11 11.73
N ASP A 70 -12.44 -33.57 11.14
CA ASP A 70 -11.18 -32.83 11.05
C ASP A 70 -11.24 -31.87 9.87
N CYS A 71 -12.01 -30.79 10.03
CA CYS A 71 -12.15 -29.77 9.01
C CYS A 71 -10.82 -29.02 8.79
N GLU A 72 -10.01 -28.91 9.85
CA GLU A 72 -8.78 -28.13 9.83
C GLU A 72 -7.64 -28.83 9.10
N GLY A 73 -7.65 -30.17 9.00
CA GLY A 73 -6.70 -30.90 8.16
C GLY A 73 -6.77 -30.56 6.66
N CYS A 74 -7.87 -29.95 6.20
CA CYS A 74 -8.00 -29.51 4.80
C CYS A 74 -8.40 -28.05 4.64
N HIS A 75 -9.06 -27.43 5.62
CA HIS A 75 -9.50 -26.03 5.58
C HIS A 75 -8.79 -25.16 6.63
N ARG A 76 -8.54 -23.90 6.30
CA ARG A 76 -8.06 -22.89 7.25
C ARG A 76 -9.23 -22.31 8.04
N ARG A 77 -8.99 -21.96 9.31
CA ARG A 77 -9.98 -21.23 10.13
C ARG A 77 -10.23 -19.85 9.51
N HIS A 78 -11.49 -19.56 9.23
CA HIS A 78 -11.91 -18.24 8.75
C HIS A 78 -12.46 -17.43 9.93
N GLY A 79 -11.82 -16.30 10.23
CA GLY A 79 -12.33 -15.30 11.18
C GLY A 79 -13.42 -14.43 10.56
N VAL A 80 -13.51 -13.17 10.99
CA VAL A 80 -14.50 -12.13 10.58
C VAL A 80 -14.68 -11.97 9.05
N ILE A 81 -13.73 -12.48 8.24
CA ILE A 81 -13.70 -12.40 6.77
C ILE A 81 -14.61 -13.44 6.07
N GLY A 82 -15.13 -14.45 6.78
CA GLY A 82 -16.26 -15.29 6.31
C GLY A 82 -16.03 -16.18 5.08
N LYS A 83 -14.80 -16.35 4.59
CA LYS A 83 -14.48 -17.17 3.40
C LYS A 83 -13.76 -18.47 3.77
N LEU A 84 -14.29 -19.62 3.35
CA LEU A 84 -13.66 -20.93 3.52
C LEU A 84 -12.49 -21.08 2.53
N VAL A 85 -11.30 -21.38 3.03
CA VAL A 85 -10.08 -21.54 2.21
C VAL A 85 -9.42 -22.88 2.55
N LEU A 86 -8.91 -23.60 1.55
CA LEU A 86 -8.16 -24.83 1.77
C LEU A 86 -6.76 -24.54 2.35
N GLN A 87 -6.17 -25.49 3.07
CA GLN A 87 -4.81 -25.36 3.59
C GLN A 87 -3.76 -25.30 2.47
N ALA A 88 -3.99 -26.05 1.39
CA ALA A 88 -3.24 -26.10 0.13
C ALA A 88 -4.19 -26.53 -1.01
N THR A 89 -3.73 -26.59 -2.27
CA THR A 89 -4.55 -27.01 -3.42
C THR A 89 -3.97 -28.23 -4.13
N GLY A 90 -4.84 -29.03 -4.75
CA GLY A 90 -4.43 -30.15 -5.61
C GLY A 90 -3.48 -31.15 -4.95
N ARG A 91 -2.34 -31.43 -5.60
CA ARG A 91 -1.35 -32.42 -5.16
C ARG A 91 -0.75 -32.11 -3.79
N GLU A 92 -0.52 -30.84 -3.47
CA GLU A 92 0.08 -30.42 -2.19
C GLU A 92 -0.84 -30.67 -1.00
N LEU A 93 -2.15 -30.63 -1.21
CA LEU A 93 -3.15 -30.96 -0.20
C LEU A 93 -3.33 -32.47 -0.06
N CYS A 94 -3.42 -33.17 -1.18
CA CYS A 94 -3.89 -34.56 -1.22
C CYS A 94 -2.78 -35.61 -1.02
N LEU A 95 -1.60 -35.42 -1.65
CA LEU A 95 -0.54 -36.45 -1.66
C LEU A 95 0.13 -36.71 -0.31
N PRO A 96 0.25 -35.76 0.64
CA PRO A 96 0.75 -36.06 1.98
C PRO A 96 -0.05 -37.16 2.69
N CYS A 97 -1.36 -37.24 2.41
CA CYS A 97 -2.24 -38.27 2.95
C CYS A 97 -2.41 -39.49 2.01
N HIS A 98 -2.24 -39.30 0.70
CA HIS A 98 -2.38 -40.33 -0.34
C HIS A 98 -1.04 -40.71 -0.99
N ALA A 99 -0.01 -40.95 -0.18
CA ALA A 99 1.37 -41.16 -0.64
C ALA A 99 1.54 -42.30 -1.66
N GLY A 100 0.66 -43.31 -1.65
CA GLY A 100 0.67 -44.43 -2.60
C GLY A 100 0.33 -44.08 -4.06
N TYR A 101 -0.18 -42.87 -4.33
CA TYR A 101 -0.48 -42.40 -5.69
C TYR A 101 0.64 -41.57 -6.32
N ALA A 102 1.68 -41.23 -5.56
CA ALA A 102 2.84 -40.48 -6.07
C ALA A 102 3.56 -41.23 -7.21
N ASP A 103 3.52 -42.57 -7.22
CA ASP A 103 4.14 -43.40 -8.27
C ASP A 103 3.39 -43.34 -9.61
N VAL A 104 2.07 -43.19 -9.60
CA VAL A 104 1.25 -43.11 -10.83
C VAL A 104 1.51 -41.81 -11.58
N THR A 105 1.78 -40.73 -10.84
CA THR A 105 2.14 -39.42 -11.40
C THR A 105 3.54 -39.36 -12.04
N ARG A 106 4.30 -40.46 -11.99
CA ARG A 106 5.64 -40.61 -12.56
C ARG A 106 5.72 -41.58 -13.74
N ARG A 107 4.58 -42.09 -14.23
CA ARG A 107 4.51 -42.96 -15.42
C ARG A 107 4.79 -42.14 -16.71
N ASP A 108 5.17 -42.81 -17.79
CA ASP A 108 5.56 -42.16 -19.06
C ASP A 108 4.40 -41.39 -19.71
N HIS A 109 3.18 -41.92 -19.62
CA HIS A 109 1.97 -41.27 -20.12
C HIS A 109 0.98 -41.11 -18.97
N VAL A 110 0.82 -39.90 -18.45
CA VAL A 110 -0.10 -39.58 -17.35
C VAL A 110 -1.29 -38.83 -17.92
N HIS A 111 -2.50 -39.13 -17.43
CA HIS A 111 -3.71 -38.41 -17.84
C HIS A 111 -3.60 -36.93 -17.43
N GLU A 112 -3.83 -36.02 -18.37
CA GLU A 112 -3.50 -34.59 -18.24
C GLU A 112 -4.10 -33.91 -16.99
N PRO A 113 -5.38 -34.13 -16.60
CA PRO A 113 -5.92 -33.67 -15.31
C PRO A 113 -5.10 -34.08 -14.08
N LEU A 114 -4.53 -35.28 -14.08
CA LEU A 114 -3.70 -35.76 -12.97
C LEU A 114 -2.31 -35.10 -12.97
N LYS A 115 -1.76 -34.80 -14.15
CA LYS A 115 -0.50 -34.05 -14.30
C LYS A 115 -0.63 -32.63 -13.74
N GLN A 116 -1.77 -32.00 -13.99
CA GLN A 116 -2.13 -30.66 -13.49
C GLN A 116 -2.49 -30.65 -12.00
N GLY A 117 -2.69 -31.83 -11.40
CA GLY A 117 -2.97 -31.98 -9.98
C GLY A 117 -4.42 -31.73 -9.58
N ASP A 118 -5.35 -31.77 -10.55
CA ASP A 118 -6.78 -31.69 -10.30
C ASP A 118 -7.35 -33.08 -10.02
N CYS A 119 -7.35 -33.46 -8.74
CA CYS A 119 -7.99 -34.69 -8.28
C CYS A 119 -9.51 -34.51 -8.14
N SER A 120 -9.95 -33.28 -7.84
CA SER A 120 -11.33 -32.94 -7.50
C SER A 120 -12.28 -32.89 -8.68
N GLY A 121 -11.77 -32.69 -9.91
CA GLY A 121 -12.57 -32.75 -11.13
C GLY A 121 -13.21 -34.13 -11.36
N CYS A 122 -12.59 -35.19 -10.84
CA CYS A 122 -13.10 -36.56 -10.96
C CYS A 122 -13.50 -37.19 -9.62
N HIS A 123 -12.92 -36.75 -8.50
CA HIS A 123 -13.20 -37.28 -7.16
C HIS A 123 -13.82 -36.24 -6.22
N ASP A 124 -14.81 -36.62 -5.43
CA ASP A 124 -15.38 -35.79 -4.37
C ASP A 124 -14.58 -35.98 -3.05
N PRO A 125 -13.87 -34.94 -2.56
CA PRO A 125 -13.01 -35.06 -1.38
C PRO A 125 -13.78 -35.11 -0.05
N HIS A 126 -15.09 -34.86 -0.03
CA HIS A 126 -15.90 -34.99 1.19
C HIS A 126 -16.59 -36.35 1.28
N GLY A 127 -17.07 -36.86 0.14
CA GLY A 127 -17.74 -38.15 0.07
C GLY A 127 -18.67 -38.26 -1.13
N SER A 128 -18.70 -39.42 -1.79
CA SER A 128 -19.56 -39.63 -2.96
C SER A 128 -20.41 -40.90 -2.85
N GLY A 129 -21.45 -40.98 -3.67
CA GLY A 129 -22.30 -42.17 -3.79
C GLY A 129 -21.60 -43.36 -4.47
N GLN A 130 -20.44 -43.12 -5.09
CA GLN A 130 -19.72 -44.08 -5.94
C GLN A 130 -18.45 -44.61 -5.26
N ARG A 131 -18.02 -45.81 -5.64
CA ARG A 131 -16.76 -46.40 -5.13
C ARG A 131 -15.58 -45.55 -5.58
N GLY A 132 -14.59 -45.37 -4.71
CA GLY A 132 -13.42 -44.55 -5.02
C GLY A 132 -13.69 -43.05 -5.09
N LEU A 133 -14.79 -42.57 -4.48
CA LEU A 133 -15.15 -41.15 -4.41
C LEU A 133 -15.42 -40.49 -5.77
N LEU A 134 -15.74 -41.25 -6.81
CA LEU A 134 -15.99 -40.66 -8.14
C LEU A 134 -17.18 -39.71 -8.12
N ALA A 135 -17.06 -38.58 -8.82
CA ALA A 135 -18.08 -37.56 -8.96
C ALA A 135 -19.26 -38.03 -9.85
N ALA A 136 -19.03 -38.97 -10.76
CA ALA A 136 -20.03 -39.57 -11.64
C ALA A 136 -19.79 -41.08 -11.86
N GLU A 137 -20.79 -41.80 -12.38
CA GLU A 137 -20.75 -43.26 -12.55
C GLU A 137 -20.24 -43.69 -13.94
N GLY A 138 -19.29 -44.62 -13.98
CA GLY A 138 -18.82 -45.25 -15.21
C GLY A 138 -18.28 -44.27 -16.25
N ALA A 139 -18.63 -44.47 -17.53
CA ALA A 139 -18.17 -43.63 -18.64
C ALA A 139 -18.66 -42.17 -18.56
N GLN A 140 -19.71 -41.88 -17.78
CA GLN A 140 -20.18 -40.51 -17.58
C GLN A 140 -19.15 -39.65 -16.86
N ALA A 141 -18.28 -40.24 -16.03
CA ALA A 141 -17.16 -39.52 -15.42
C ALA A 141 -16.09 -39.10 -16.45
N CYS A 142 -16.05 -39.75 -17.61
CA CYS A 142 -15.14 -39.40 -18.70
C CYS A 142 -15.78 -38.38 -19.66
N TYR A 143 -17.10 -38.48 -19.87
CA TYR A 143 -17.82 -37.59 -20.79
C TYR A 143 -18.06 -36.17 -20.26
N THR A 144 -17.70 -35.91 -19.01
CA THR A 144 -17.54 -34.54 -18.50
C THR A 144 -16.48 -33.75 -19.29
N CYS A 145 -15.52 -34.45 -19.89
CA CYS A 145 -14.46 -33.85 -20.70
C CYS A 145 -14.39 -34.39 -22.14
N HIS A 146 -14.84 -35.62 -22.40
CA HIS A 146 -14.82 -36.23 -23.74
C HIS A 146 -16.20 -36.26 -24.40
N GLU A 147 -16.28 -35.92 -25.69
CA GLU A 147 -17.54 -36.01 -26.43
C GLU A 147 -18.01 -37.46 -26.58
N ALA A 148 -19.26 -37.75 -26.24
CA ALA A 148 -19.78 -39.13 -26.29
C ALA A 148 -20.05 -39.64 -27.72
N ALA A 149 -20.38 -38.74 -28.66
CA ALA A 149 -20.87 -39.11 -30.00
C ALA A 149 -19.89 -39.97 -30.82
N PRO A 150 -18.56 -39.71 -30.86
CA PRO A 150 -17.61 -40.54 -31.59
C PRO A 150 -17.47 -41.98 -31.07
N PHE A 151 -17.92 -42.26 -29.85
CA PHE A 151 -17.82 -43.58 -29.19
C PHE A 151 -19.13 -44.37 -29.24
N GLN A 152 -20.19 -43.77 -29.78
CA GLN A 152 -21.55 -44.33 -29.82
C GLN A 152 -22.11 -44.42 -31.25
N ARG A 153 -21.23 -44.55 -32.26
CA ARG A 153 -21.65 -44.73 -33.67
C ARG A 153 -22.36 -46.06 -33.88
N ARG A 154 -22.93 -46.27 -35.08
CA ARG A 154 -23.86 -47.39 -35.37
C ARG A 154 -23.33 -48.77 -34.96
N ASN A 155 -22.04 -49.04 -35.15
CA ASN A 155 -21.40 -50.26 -34.66
C ASN A 155 -20.39 -49.85 -33.58
N VAL A 156 -20.67 -50.22 -32.33
CA VAL A 156 -19.78 -49.98 -31.18
C VAL A 156 -18.99 -51.25 -30.90
N HIS A 157 -17.70 -51.11 -30.62
CA HIS A 157 -16.84 -52.22 -30.26
C HIS A 157 -17.31 -52.86 -28.96
N ARG A 158 -17.50 -54.19 -28.95
CA ARG A 158 -18.17 -54.92 -27.86
C ARG A 158 -17.51 -54.74 -26.48
N PRO A 159 -16.17 -54.75 -26.33
CA PRO A 159 -15.52 -54.48 -25.05
C PRO A 159 -15.86 -53.10 -24.49
N LEU A 160 -15.88 -52.07 -25.33
CA LEU A 160 -16.25 -50.71 -24.92
C LEU A 160 -17.69 -50.64 -24.38
N ALA A 161 -18.62 -51.34 -25.02
CA ALA A 161 -20.03 -51.35 -24.60
C ALA A 161 -20.30 -52.15 -23.29
N ARG A 162 -19.42 -53.07 -22.90
CA ARG A 162 -19.62 -53.95 -21.72
C ARG A 162 -18.75 -53.61 -20.52
N GLU A 163 -17.48 -53.30 -20.77
CA GLU A 163 -16.45 -53.13 -19.74
C GLU A 163 -16.03 -51.65 -19.59
N GLY A 164 -16.49 -50.78 -20.51
CA GLY A 164 -16.23 -49.34 -20.49
C GLY A 164 -14.80 -48.99 -20.92
N CYS A 165 -14.46 -47.71 -20.83
CA CYS A 165 -13.18 -47.17 -21.30
C CYS A 165 -11.99 -47.82 -20.58
N ALA A 166 -12.16 -48.19 -19.31
CA ALA A 166 -11.12 -48.77 -18.46
C ALA A 166 -10.70 -50.19 -18.87
N ALA A 167 -11.42 -50.84 -19.80
CA ALA A 167 -11.03 -52.13 -20.36
C ALA A 167 -9.75 -52.03 -21.20
N CYS A 168 -9.54 -50.86 -21.82
CA CYS A 168 -8.42 -50.60 -22.72
C CYS A 168 -7.53 -49.46 -22.23
N HIS A 169 -8.04 -48.53 -21.42
CA HIS A 169 -7.30 -47.37 -20.93
C HIS A 169 -7.11 -47.36 -19.40
N ASP A 170 -5.94 -46.94 -18.92
CA ASP A 170 -5.73 -46.58 -17.51
C ASP A 170 -6.08 -45.08 -17.34
N PRO A 171 -7.15 -44.73 -16.61
CA PRO A 171 -7.62 -43.35 -16.49
C PRO A 171 -6.68 -42.43 -15.69
N HIS A 172 -5.65 -42.97 -15.03
CA HIS A 172 -4.67 -42.18 -14.28
C HIS A 172 -3.34 -42.04 -15.04
N GLY A 173 -2.85 -43.12 -15.64
CA GLY A 173 -1.59 -43.10 -16.37
C GLY A 173 -1.10 -44.49 -16.75
N SER A 174 -0.44 -44.63 -17.90
CA SER A 174 0.10 -45.91 -18.37
C SER A 174 1.53 -45.78 -18.92
N ALA A 175 2.17 -46.91 -19.21
CA ALA A 175 3.46 -46.95 -19.91
C ALA A 175 3.32 -46.92 -21.44
N HIS A 176 2.11 -46.79 -21.98
CA HIS A 176 1.81 -46.85 -23.40
C HIS A 176 1.07 -45.59 -23.87
N ASP A 177 1.32 -45.22 -25.13
CA ASP A 177 0.67 -44.08 -25.77
C ASP A 177 -0.86 -44.25 -25.77
N GLY A 178 -1.59 -43.13 -25.68
CA GLY A 178 -3.04 -43.15 -25.54
C GLY A 178 -3.55 -43.75 -24.22
N LEU A 179 -2.71 -43.85 -23.19
CA LEU A 179 -3.04 -44.41 -21.87
C LEU A 179 -3.47 -45.88 -21.91
N LEU A 180 -2.98 -46.65 -22.88
CA LEU A 180 -3.43 -48.02 -23.06
C LEU A 180 -2.89 -48.94 -21.97
N VAL A 181 -3.71 -49.91 -21.55
CA VAL A 181 -3.29 -50.94 -20.58
C VAL A 181 -2.26 -51.92 -21.15
N ARG A 182 -2.13 -51.98 -22.48
CA ARG A 182 -1.12 -52.72 -23.26
C ARG A 182 -0.83 -51.98 -24.58
N GLY A 183 0.38 -52.11 -25.12
CA GLY A 183 0.77 -51.40 -26.35
C GLY A 183 0.29 -52.06 -27.65
N GLY A 184 -0.04 -51.25 -28.65
CA GLY A 184 -0.19 -51.65 -30.04
C GLY A 184 -1.18 -52.79 -30.30
N ASP A 185 -0.85 -53.65 -31.28
CA ASP A 185 -1.71 -54.79 -31.64
C ASP A 185 -1.80 -55.85 -30.54
N ASP A 186 -0.87 -55.88 -29.57
CA ASP A 186 -0.91 -56.81 -28.43
C ASP A 186 -2.10 -56.56 -27.50
N LEU A 187 -2.60 -55.32 -27.43
CA LEU A 187 -3.86 -55.01 -26.75
C LEU A 187 -5.02 -55.72 -27.43
N CYS A 188 -5.08 -55.63 -28.76
CA CYS A 188 -6.13 -56.21 -29.58
C CYS A 188 -6.08 -57.75 -29.52
N PHE A 189 -4.89 -58.34 -29.69
CA PHE A 189 -4.69 -59.78 -29.63
C PHE A 189 -4.89 -60.37 -28.23
N GLY A 190 -4.85 -59.54 -27.17
CA GLY A 190 -5.27 -59.93 -25.83
C GLY A 190 -6.73 -60.40 -25.75
N CYS A 191 -7.59 -59.92 -26.64
CA CYS A 191 -9.00 -60.31 -26.74
C CYS A 191 -9.34 -61.03 -28.06
N HIS A 192 -8.62 -60.74 -29.14
CA HIS A 192 -8.77 -61.37 -30.46
C HIS A 192 -7.78 -62.54 -30.65
N THR A 193 -8.05 -63.66 -29.97
CA THR A 193 -7.12 -64.80 -29.91
C THR A 193 -7.18 -65.74 -31.13
N GLU A 194 -8.26 -65.72 -31.92
CA GLU A 194 -8.44 -66.55 -33.14
C GLU A 194 -7.74 -65.95 -34.39
N ARG A 195 -6.41 -65.84 -34.37
CA ARG A 195 -5.62 -65.12 -35.41
C ARG A 195 -5.82 -65.65 -36.84
N ASP A 196 -5.96 -66.97 -37.02
CA ASP A 196 -6.16 -67.56 -38.36
C ASP A 196 -7.50 -67.18 -38.99
N LYS A 197 -8.52 -66.98 -38.15
CA LYS A 197 -9.85 -66.55 -38.59
C LYS A 197 -9.83 -65.07 -38.98
N LEU A 198 -9.03 -64.28 -38.27
CA LEU A 198 -8.79 -62.88 -38.59
C LEU A 198 -8.03 -62.75 -39.92
N ALA A 199 -6.97 -63.54 -40.12
CA ALA A 199 -6.21 -63.56 -41.38
C ALA A 199 -7.10 -63.89 -42.59
N ARG A 200 -7.94 -64.93 -42.49
CA ARG A 200 -8.88 -65.28 -43.58
C ARG A 200 -9.90 -64.19 -43.90
N ALA A 201 -10.25 -63.35 -42.93
CA ALA A 201 -11.19 -62.25 -43.13
C ALA A 201 -10.56 -61.03 -43.82
N HIS A 202 -9.23 -60.91 -43.81
CA HIS A 202 -8.47 -59.80 -44.44
C HIS A 202 -7.84 -60.21 -45.79
N GLY A 203 -7.90 -61.48 -46.17
CA GLY A 203 -7.33 -62.00 -47.42
C GLY A 203 -5.80 -62.12 -47.37
N ASP A 204 -5.17 -62.38 -48.53
CA ASP A 204 -3.69 -62.48 -48.69
C ASP A 204 -3.01 -61.11 -48.88
N HIS A 205 -3.72 -60.01 -48.60
CA HIS A 205 -3.27 -58.66 -48.91
C HIS A 205 -2.92 -57.89 -47.62
N GLY A 206 -1.66 -58.03 -47.18
CA GLY A 206 -1.09 -57.24 -46.09
C GLY A 206 -1.33 -57.85 -44.70
N GLY A 207 -0.24 -58.08 -43.96
CA GLY A 207 -0.26 -58.79 -42.67
C GLY A 207 -1.16 -58.16 -41.61
N LEU A 208 -1.46 -58.94 -40.55
CA LEU A 208 -2.28 -58.54 -39.39
C LEU A 208 -1.52 -57.58 -38.45
N ALA A 209 -1.05 -56.45 -38.96
CA ALA A 209 -0.32 -55.43 -38.21
C ALA A 209 -0.93 -54.04 -38.44
N GLY A 210 -0.93 -53.20 -37.40
CA GLY A 210 -1.40 -51.82 -37.47
C GLY A 210 -2.92 -51.72 -37.60
N CYS A 211 -3.67 -52.48 -36.79
CA CYS A 211 -5.13 -52.62 -36.93
C CYS A 211 -5.88 -51.28 -36.98
N VAL A 212 -5.42 -50.30 -36.20
CA VAL A 212 -6.04 -48.98 -36.07
C VAL A 212 -5.84 -48.05 -37.28
N SER A 213 -4.95 -48.41 -38.20
CA SER A 213 -4.77 -47.67 -39.46
C SER A 213 -5.97 -47.80 -40.40
N CYS A 214 -6.67 -48.94 -40.33
CA CYS A 214 -7.83 -49.26 -41.16
C CYS A 214 -9.12 -49.35 -40.34
N HIS A 215 -9.03 -49.68 -39.05
CA HIS A 215 -10.18 -49.84 -38.14
C HIS A 215 -10.25 -48.74 -37.07
N ASP A 216 -11.47 -48.30 -36.76
CA ASP A 216 -11.77 -47.52 -35.56
C ASP A 216 -11.99 -48.50 -34.39
N PRO A 217 -11.10 -48.53 -33.38
CA PRO A 217 -11.19 -49.50 -32.28
C PRO A 217 -12.34 -49.21 -31.30
N HIS A 218 -13.03 -48.07 -31.44
CA HIS A 218 -14.11 -47.65 -30.57
C HIS A 218 -15.48 -47.86 -31.22
N SER A 219 -15.76 -47.15 -32.32
CA SER A 219 -17.04 -47.26 -33.02
C SER A 219 -17.00 -46.70 -34.44
N SER A 220 -17.71 -47.33 -35.37
CA SER A 220 -17.80 -46.88 -36.77
C SER A 220 -19.17 -47.21 -37.37
N ASP A 221 -19.57 -46.43 -38.38
CA ASP A 221 -20.76 -46.71 -39.17
C ASP A 221 -20.56 -47.87 -40.17
N SER A 222 -19.30 -48.17 -40.50
CA SER A 222 -18.94 -49.29 -41.37
C SER A 222 -18.99 -50.63 -40.62
N LYS A 223 -19.40 -51.69 -41.33
CA LYS A 223 -19.29 -53.07 -40.83
C LYS A 223 -17.83 -53.39 -40.51
N ALA A 224 -17.60 -54.26 -39.53
CA ALA A 224 -16.27 -54.63 -39.04
C ALA A 224 -15.41 -53.45 -38.54
N LEU A 225 -16.02 -52.32 -38.18
CA LEU A 225 -15.37 -51.16 -37.58
C LEU A 225 -14.31 -50.47 -38.47
N MET A 226 -14.42 -50.53 -39.80
CA MET A 226 -13.48 -49.81 -40.68
C MET A 226 -13.68 -48.29 -40.65
N HIS A 227 -12.64 -47.51 -40.94
CA HIS A 227 -12.75 -46.04 -41.10
C HIS A 227 -13.73 -45.66 -42.21
N ALA A 228 -14.48 -44.56 -42.01
CA ALA A 228 -15.60 -44.18 -42.88
C ALA A 228 -15.18 -43.53 -44.22
N VAL A 229 -14.05 -42.80 -44.26
CA VAL A 229 -13.55 -42.12 -45.47
C VAL A 229 -12.48 -43.01 -46.10
N ARG A 230 -12.64 -43.40 -47.36
CA ARG A 230 -11.68 -44.24 -48.09
C ARG A 230 -11.48 -43.71 -49.50
N HIS A 231 -10.26 -43.81 -50.01
CA HIS A 231 -9.94 -43.42 -51.38
C HIS A 231 -10.63 -44.38 -52.37
N ALA A 232 -11.16 -43.89 -53.48
CA ALA A 232 -12.04 -44.68 -54.38
C ALA A 232 -11.42 -46.02 -54.85
N PRO A 233 -10.17 -46.07 -55.36
CA PRO A 233 -9.45 -47.32 -55.63
C PRO A 233 -9.44 -48.37 -54.51
N MET A 234 -9.45 -47.93 -53.23
CA MET A 234 -9.51 -48.83 -52.07
C MET A 234 -10.92 -49.41 -51.85
N LEU A 235 -11.97 -48.67 -52.24
CA LEU A 235 -13.35 -49.17 -52.22
C LEU A 235 -13.60 -50.19 -53.32
N ASP A 236 -12.97 -49.98 -54.48
CA ASP A 236 -13.13 -50.83 -55.66
C ASP A 236 -12.22 -52.07 -55.63
N GLY A 237 -11.29 -52.14 -54.66
CA GLY A 237 -10.32 -53.23 -54.53
C GLY A 237 -9.25 -53.22 -55.63
N ASP A 238 -9.07 -52.09 -56.32
CA ASP A 238 -8.07 -51.93 -57.38
C ASP A 238 -6.73 -51.49 -56.79
N CYS A 239 -6.09 -52.40 -56.07
CA CYS A 239 -4.77 -52.16 -55.48
C CYS A 239 -3.69 -51.97 -56.55
N ALA A 240 -3.88 -52.57 -57.74
CA ALA A 240 -2.92 -52.60 -58.84
C ALA A 240 -2.76 -51.23 -59.53
N ALA A 241 -3.76 -50.34 -59.39
CA ALA A 241 -3.69 -48.96 -59.90
C ALA A 241 -2.55 -48.14 -59.26
N CYS A 242 -2.16 -48.45 -58.01
CA CYS A 242 -1.13 -47.72 -57.28
C CYS A 242 0.04 -48.60 -56.84
N HIS A 243 -0.18 -49.90 -56.64
CA HIS A 243 0.83 -50.84 -56.15
C HIS A 243 1.16 -51.92 -57.19
N ALA A 244 2.43 -52.28 -57.28
CA ALA A 244 2.93 -53.47 -57.97
C ALA A 244 3.36 -54.53 -56.93
N ALA A 245 3.22 -55.81 -57.29
CA ALA A 245 3.73 -56.89 -56.46
C ALA A 245 5.27 -56.85 -56.41
N ASP A 246 5.84 -56.82 -55.21
CA ASP A 246 7.28 -56.93 -55.02
C ASP A 246 7.76 -58.39 -55.02
N ALA A 247 9.08 -58.59 -55.09
CA ALA A 247 9.70 -59.90 -55.17
C ALA A 247 9.53 -60.77 -53.90
N ALA A 248 9.06 -60.19 -52.79
CA ALA A 248 8.76 -60.85 -51.52
C ALA A 248 7.25 -61.06 -51.28
N GLY A 249 6.39 -60.68 -52.24
CA GLY A 249 4.94 -60.74 -52.11
C GLY A 249 4.32 -59.55 -51.35
N GLY A 250 5.08 -58.50 -51.08
CA GLY A 250 4.59 -57.22 -50.57
C GLY A 250 4.12 -56.28 -51.69
N ALA A 251 3.51 -55.16 -51.31
CA ALA A 251 2.98 -54.16 -52.23
C ALA A 251 3.93 -52.94 -52.27
N ALA A 252 4.63 -52.75 -53.39
CA ALA A 252 5.47 -51.58 -53.64
C ALA A 252 4.74 -50.57 -54.56
N LEU A 253 5.02 -49.27 -54.44
CA LEU A 253 4.40 -48.27 -55.31
C LEU A 253 4.82 -48.46 -56.78
N ALA A 254 3.85 -48.37 -57.70
CA ALA A 254 4.07 -48.59 -59.14
C ALA A 254 4.87 -47.47 -59.82
N LYS A 255 4.83 -46.24 -59.28
CA LYS A 255 5.62 -45.05 -59.68
C LYS A 255 5.92 -44.19 -58.44
N PRO A 256 6.77 -43.15 -58.53
CA PRO A 256 6.92 -42.17 -57.44
C PRO A 256 5.57 -41.60 -57.01
N ALA A 257 5.38 -41.42 -55.70
CA ALA A 257 4.08 -41.09 -55.11
C ALA A 257 3.42 -39.84 -55.73
N ALA A 258 4.19 -38.76 -55.92
CA ALA A 258 3.69 -37.52 -56.54
C ALA A 258 3.13 -37.74 -57.95
N GLN A 259 3.84 -38.52 -58.78
CA GLN A 259 3.42 -38.81 -60.15
C GLN A 259 2.17 -39.70 -60.18
N LEU A 260 2.05 -40.67 -59.27
CA LEU A 260 0.84 -41.49 -59.15
C LEU A 260 -0.39 -40.63 -58.84
N CYS A 261 -0.24 -39.62 -57.98
CA CYS A 261 -1.31 -38.69 -57.67
C CYS A 261 -1.66 -37.81 -58.87
N LEU A 262 -0.65 -37.23 -59.54
CA LEU A 262 -0.85 -36.29 -60.64
C LEU A 262 -1.33 -36.93 -61.95
N ASP A 263 -1.16 -38.25 -62.12
CA ASP A 263 -1.77 -38.99 -63.23
C ASP A 263 -3.32 -38.96 -63.18
N CYS A 264 -3.89 -38.67 -62.00
CA CYS A 264 -5.34 -38.59 -61.75
C CYS A 264 -5.82 -37.23 -61.21
N HIS A 265 -4.94 -36.41 -60.62
CA HIS A 265 -5.26 -35.12 -60.00
C HIS A 265 -4.47 -33.98 -60.67
N ASP A 266 -5.14 -32.86 -60.95
CA ASP A 266 -4.44 -31.65 -61.39
C ASP A 266 -3.51 -31.12 -60.28
N ASP A 267 -2.37 -30.53 -60.66
CA ASP A 267 -1.43 -29.93 -59.71
C ASP A 267 -2.03 -28.67 -59.07
N PRO A 268 -2.32 -28.69 -57.76
CA PRO A 268 -2.99 -27.58 -57.09
C PRO A 268 -2.06 -26.38 -56.81
N ALA A 269 -0.74 -26.54 -56.95
CA ALA A 269 0.24 -25.46 -56.80
C ALA A 269 0.60 -24.80 -58.15
N ALA A 270 0.14 -25.37 -59.28
CA ALA A 270 0.48 -24.88 -60.60
C ALA A 270 -0.10 -23.48 -60.85
N GLY A 271 0.79 -22.50 -61.09
CA GLY A 271 0.43 -21.13 -61.44
C GLY A 271 0.30 -20.14 -60.28
N ALA A 272 0.47 -20.58 -59.03
CA ALA A 272 0.50 -19.69 -57.87
C ALA A 272 1.78 -18.81 -57.86
N GLN A 273 1.66 -17.51 -57.55
CA GLN A 273 2.85 -16.66 -57.37
C GLN A 273 3.68 -17.02 -56.13
N VAL A 274 3.01 -17.55 -55.10
CA VAL A 274 3.60 -18.05 -53.86
C VAL A 274 3.12 -19.50 -53.67
N PRO A 275 3.79 -20.48 -54.29
CA PRO A 275 3.46 -21.89 -54.09
C PRO A 275 3.80 -22.33 -52.65
N HIS A 276 3.05 -23.28 -52.10
CA HIS A 276 3.38 -23.88 -50.80
C HIS A 276 4.36 -25.05 -51.00
N ASP A 277 5.53 -25.00 -50.37
CA ASP A 277 6.65 -25.90 -50.66
C ASP A 277 6.30 -27.40 -50.62
N PRO A 278 5.60 -27.96 -49.62
CA PRO A 278 5.20 -29.38 -49.60
C PRO A 278 4.27 -29.79 -50.76
N ALA A 279 3.46 -28.86 -51.27
CA ALA A 279 2.62 -29.11 -52.44
C ALA A 279 3.45 -29.05 -53.72
N ALA A 280 4.32 -28.05 -53.85
CA ALA A 280 5.21 -27.87 -54.99
C ALA A 280 6.29 -28.96 -55.12
N SER A 281 6.73 -29.55 -54.01
CA SER A 281 7.68 -30.66 -53.96
C SER A 281 7.05 -32.03 -54.25
N GLY A 282 5.72 -32.12 -54.35
CA GLY A 282 4.99 -33.37 -54.58
C GLY A 282 4.88 -34.26 -53.33
N GLU A 283 5.03 -33.70 -52.13
CA GLU A 283 4.97 -34.43 -50.86
C GLU A 283 3.53 -34.65 -50.36
N CYS A 284 2.62 -35.02 -51.26
CA CYS A 284 1.18 -35.13 -51.00
C CYS A 284 0.86 -36.06 -49.80
N GLY A 285 1.66 -37.11 -49.62
CA GLY A 285 1.48 -38.12 -48.57
C GLY A 285 1.81 -37.66 -47.15
N GLN A 286 2.43 -36.49 -46.98
CA GLN A 286 2.63 -35.90 -45.65
C GLN A 286 1.32 -35.34 -45.08
N CYS A 287 0.43 -34.91 -45.97
CA CYS A 287 -0.86 -34.31 -45.60
C CYS A 287 -2.04 -35.24 -45.86
N HIS A 288 -1.97 -36.08 -46.90
CA HIS A 288 -3.05 -36.97 -47.32
C HIS A 288 -2.71 -38.46 -47.09
N ALA A 289 -3.67 -39.21 -46.56
CA ALA A 289 -3.68 -40.65 -46.40
C ALA A 289 -4.29 -41.32 -47.65
N PRO A 290 -3.47 -41.80 -48.60
CA PRO A 290 -3.92 -42.22 -49.93
C PRO A 290 -4.82 -43.46 -49.94
N HIS A 291 -4.96 -44.19 -48.84
CA HIS A 291 -5.82 -45.38 -48.74
C HIS A 291 -7.17 -45.08 -48.09
N GLY A 292 -7.18 -44.27 -47.04
CA GLY A 292 -8.37 -44.01 -46.23
C GLY A 292 -8.04 -43.47 -44.86
N GLY A 293 -9.06 -42.95 -44.18
CA GLY A 293 -8.95 -42.41 -42.83
C GLY A 293 -10.30 -42.00 -42.27
N SER A 294 -10.28 -41.38 -41.10
CA SER A 294 -11.49 -40.88 -40.43
C SER A 294 -11.87 -39.46 -40.83
N ARG A 295 -11.09 -38.80 -41.71
CA ARG A 295 -11.18 -37.36 -41.98
C ARG A 295 -11.55 -37.04 -43.44
N PRO A 296 -12.34 -35.96 -43.70
CA PRO A 296 -12.61 -35.46 -45.04
C PRO A 296 -11.33 -35.12 -45.80
N ALA A 297 -11.38 -35.18 -47.14
CA ALA A 297 -10.22 -34.99 -48.02
C ALA A 297 -9.01 -35.89 -47.72
N LEU A 298 -9.24 -36.99 -46.98
CA LEU A 298 -8.22 -37.98 -46.61
C LEU A 298 -7.04 -37.39 -45.85
N LEU A 299 -7.24 -36.37 -45.00
CA LEU A 299 -6.13 -35.82 -44.24
C LEU A 299 -5.57 -36.83 -43.21
N VAL A 300 -4.24 -36.93 -43.09
CA VAL A 300 -3.57 -37.81 -42.10
C VAL A 300 -3.84 -37.37 -40.66
N ALA A 301 -4.07 -36.08 -40.46
CA ALA A 301 -4.41 -35.43 -39.20
C ALA A 301 -5.51 -34.38 -39.42
N ASP A 302 -6.07 -33.84 -38.34
CA ASP A 302 -6.97 -32.69 -38.41
C ASP A 302 -6.18 -31.46 -38.86
N GLU A 303 -6.84 -30.55 -39.57
CA GLU A 303 -6.19 -29.40 -40.23
C GLU A 303 -5.27 -28.62 -39.29
N LYS A 304 -5.69 -28.39 -38.05
CA LYS A 304 -4.86 -27.79 -37.01
C LYS A 304 -3.59 -28.60 -36.81
N ARG A 305 -3.71 -29.85 -36.32
CA ARG A 305 -2.55 -30.69 -36.04
C ARG A 305 -1.64 -30.84 -37.26
N LEU A 306 -2.21 -31.01 -38.45
CA LEU A 306 -1.48 -31.20 -39.69
C LEU A 306 -0.55 -30.01 -40.01
N CYS A 307 -1.07 -28.79 -39.92
CA CYS A 307 -0.26 -27.60 -40.17
C CYS A 307 0.83 -27.43 -39.10
N LEU A 308 0.55 -27.77 -37.84
CA LEU A 308 1.45 -27.52 -36.72
C LEU A 308 2.54 -28.56 -36.51
N GLU A 309 2.47 -29.68 -37.25
CA GLU A 309 3.56 -30.64 -37.33
C GLU A 309 4.79 -30.04 -38.05
N CYS A 310 4.60 -29.01 -38.89
CA CYS A 310 5.68 -28.30 -39.59
C CYS A 310 5.79 -26.81 -39.26
N HIS A 311 4.69 -26.14 -38.90
CA HIS A 311 4.68 -24.72 -38.53
C HIS A 311 4.67 -24.54 -37.00
N GLU A 312 5.81 -24.14 -36.40
CA GLU A 312 5.93 -23.85 -34.96
C GLU A 312 5.07 -22.64 -34.51
N GLU A 313 4.37 -22.71 -33.37
CA GLU A 313 3.39 -21.68 -32.95
C GLU A 313 3.74 -20.86 -31.69
N PRO A 314 4.29 -19.65 -31.84
CA PRO A 314 4.08 -18.55 -30.91
C PRO A 314 2.75 -17.76 -31.07
N PRO A 315 2.15 -17.58 -32.27
CA PRO A 315 1.03 -16.64 -32.48
C PRO A 315 -0.37 -17.27 -32.56
N PHE A 316 -0.60 -18.49 -32.06
CA PHE A 316 -1.93 -19.13 -31.99
C PHE A 316 -2.31 -19.63 -30.60
N GLN A 317 -1.32 -19.74 -29.70
CA GLN A 317 -1.49 -20.14 -28.30
C GLN A 317 -1.76 -18.95 -27.38
N ARG A 318 -1.91 -17.74 -27.95
CA ARG A 318 -2.18 -16.53 -27.16
C ARG A 318 -3.60 -16.61 -26.58
N PRO A 319 -3.85 -16.01 -25.41
CA PRO A 319 -5.12 -16.10 -24.69
C PRO A 319 -6.40 -15.78 -25.48
N PHE A 320 -6.30 -14.95 -26.53
CA PHE A 320 -7.44 -14.56 -27.36
C PHE A 320 -7.21 -14.97 -28.83
N PRO A 321 -7.46 -16.23 -29.17
CA PRO A 321 -7.35 -16.68 -30.56
C PRO A 321 -8.53 -16.19 -31.39
N HIS A 322 -8.26 -15.82 -32.63
CA HIS A 322 -9.29 -15.50 -33.61
C HIS A 322 -10.08 -16.78 -33.88
N ALA A 323 -11.41 -16.73 -33.76
CA ALA A 323 -12.23 -17.94 -33.73
C ALA A 323 -11.98 -18.94 -34.87
N PRO A 324 -11.82 -18.53 -36.15
CA PRO A 324 -11.46 -19.46 -37.23
C PRO A 324 -10.07 -20.10 -37.04
N ALA A 325 -9.09 -19.34 -36.57
CA ALA A 325 -7.75 -19.84 -36.29
C ALA A 325 -7.72 -20.77 -35.07
N ALA A 326 -8.46 -20.43 -34.01
CA ALA A 326 -8.61 -21.26 -32.80
C ALA A 326 -9.20 -22.64 -33.13
N ALA A 327 -10.19 -22.64 -34.03
CA ALA A 327 -10.87 -23.83 -34.54
C ALA A 327 -10.03 -24.64 -35.55
N GLY A 328 -8.81 -24.18 -35.88
CA GLY A 328 -7.94 -24.89 -36.83
C GLY A 328 -8.34 -24.75 -38.29
N GLN A 329 -9.17 -23.76 -38.63
CA GLN A 329 -9.67 -23.52 -39.99
C GLN A 329 -8.68 -22.63 -40.76
N CYS A 330 -7.43 -23.06 -40.85
CA CYS A 330 -6.33 -22.33 -41.50
C CYS A 330 -6.70 -21.98 -42.96
N SER A 331 -7.32 -22.93 -43.65
CA SER A 331 -7.77 -22.87 -45.03
C SER A 331 -8.95 -21.94 -45.27
N ALA A 332 -9.59 -21.39 -44.23
CA ALA A 332 -10.61 -20.36 -44.40
C ALA A 332 -10.01 -19.05 -44.95
N CYS A 333 -8.75 -18.78 -44.56
CA CYS A 333 -8.02 -17.57 -44.94
C CYS A 333 -6.82 -17.88 -45.84
N HIS A 334 -6.17 -19.02 -45.62
CA HIS A 334 -4.98 -19.46 -46.34
C HIS A 334 -5.32 -20.48 -47.41
N ASP A 335 -4.51 -20.56 -48.45
CA ASP A 335 -4.54 -21.66 -49.42
C ASP A 335 -3.36 -22.60 -49.13
N ALA A 336 -3.67 -23.84 -48.75
CA ALA A 336 -2.67 -24.83 -48.33
C ALA A 336 -1.81 -25.37 -49.49
N HIS A 337 -2.17 -25.08 -50.75
CA HIS A 337 -1.42 -25.51 -51.93
C HIS A 337 -0.61 -24.38 -52.57
N GLY A 338 -1.02 -23.13 -52.40
CA GLY A 338 -0.34 -21.96 -52.97
C GLY A 338 -1.30 -20.80 -53.20
N SER A 339 -0.82 -19.56 -53.19
CA SER A 339 -1.65 -18.38 -53.51
C SER A 339 -0.89 -17.31 -54.28
N ASP A 340 -1.60 -16.32 -54.82
CA ASP A 340 -0.99 -15.14 -55.46
C ASP A 340 -0.52 -14.06 -54.46
N ARG A 341 -0.59 -14.33 -53.15
CA ARG A 341 -0.35 -13.34 -52.10
C ARG A 341 0.64 -13.84 -51.04
N PRO A 342 1.44 -12.94 -50.44
CA PRO A 342 2.31 -13.29 -49.32
C PRO A 342 1.52 -13.93 -48.17
N GLY A 343 2.12 -14.95 -47.55
CA GLY A 343 1.47 -15.69 -46.46
C GLY A 343 0.28 -16.53 -46.91
N LEU A 344 0.19 -16.89 -48.20
CA LEU A 344 -0.81 -17.81 -48.76
C LEU A 344 -2.27 -17.32 -48.67
N LEU A 345 -2.50 -16.01 -48.58
CA LEU A 345 -3.85 -15.44 -48.41
C LEU A 345 -4.73 -15.62 -49.65
N LYS A 346 -5.97 -16.10 -49.44
CA LYS A 346 -6.97 -16.26 -50.49
C LYS A 346 -7.45 -14.94 -51.13
N GLN A 347 -7.37 -13.83 -50.40
CA GLN A 347 -7.81 -12.49 -50.84
C GLN A 347 -6.90 -11.39 -50.28
N GLU A 348 -7.06 -10.15 -50.74
CA GLU A 348 -6.40 -8.98 -50.13
C GLU A 348 -6.90 -8.80 -48.68
N THR A 349 -5.99 -8.46 -47.76
CA THR A 349 -6.23 -8.47 -46.30
C THR A 349 -7.52 -7.76 -45.89
N ASN A 350 -7.83 -6.60 -46.44
CA ASN A 350 -9.01 -5.84 -46.06
C ASN A 350 -10.30 -6.41 -46.65
N ALA A 351 -10.26 -6.86 -47.91
CA ALA A 351 -11.37 -7.57 -48.53
C ALA A 351 -11.67 -8.90 -47.80
N LEU A 352 -10.63 -9.61 -47.37
CA LEU A 352 -10.72 -10.84 -46.60
C LEU A 352 -11.40 -10.60 -45.25
N CYS A 353 -10.94 -9.61 -44.48
CA CYS A 353 -11.55 -9.23 -43.21
C CYS A 353 -13.01 -8.78 -43.37
N ALA A 354 -13.31 -7.95 -44.37
CA ALA A 354 -14.66 -7.43 -44.62
C ALA A 354 -15.64 -8.51 -45.09
N SER A 355 -15.17 -9.59 -45.72
CA SER A 355 -16.01 -10.71 -46.16
C SER A 355 -16.72 -11.43 -45.00
N CYS A 356 -16.13 -11.39 -43.80
CA CYS A 356 -16.69 -11.95 -42.58
C CYS A 356 -17.20 -10.88 -41.60
N HIS A 357 -16.62 -9.67 -41.59
CA HIS A 357 -16.95 -8.59 -40.66
C HIS A 357 -17.76 -7.45 -41.32
N ALA A 358 -18.95 -7.76 -41.85
CA ALA A 358 -19.76 -6.82 -42.65
C ALA A 358 -20.19 -5.50 -41.95
N GLY A 359 -20.05 -5.38 -40.62
CA GLY A 359 -20.48 -4.20 -39.83
C GLY A 359 -19.40 -3.17 -39.49
N ILE A 360 -18.14 -3.38 -39.92
CA ILE A 360 -17.00 -2.50 -39.55
C ILE A 360 -16.78 -1.32 -40.50
N LEU A 361 -17.37 -1.38 -41.70
CA LEU A 361 -17.35 -0.30 -42.70
C LEU A 361 -18.78 0.19 -42.96
N PRO A 362 -19.01 1.48 -43.26
CA PRO A 362 -20.33 1.95 -43.64
C PRO A 362 -20.79 1.22 -44.90
N VAL A 363 -21.97 0.61 -44.84
CA VAL A 363 -22.62 0.03 -46.01
C VAL A 363 -23.00 1.18 -46.95
N ALA A 364 -22.65 1.07 -48.23
CA ALA A 364 -23.07 2.05 -49.23
C ALA A 364 -24.62 2.16 -49.22
N GLY A 365 -25.15 3.31 -48.79
CA GLY A 365 -26.60 3.57 -48.72
C GLY A 365 -27.22 3.75 -47.31
N ALA A 366 -26.44 3.77 -46.23
CA ALA A 366 -26.97 4.08 -44.89
C ALA A 366 -27.40 5.56 -44.74
N ALA A 367 -28.52 5.79 -44.03
CA ALA A 367 -29.25 7.07 -44.02
C ALA A 367 -28.65 8.23 -43.19
N ALA A 368 -27.53 8.02 -42.50
CA ALA A 368 -26.80 9.08 -41.79
C ALA A 368 -25.28 8.85 -41.90
N PRO A 369 -24.47 9.92 -42.02
CA PRO A 369 -23.02 9.76 -42.06
C PRO A 369 -22.53 9.40 -40.66
N ALA A 370 -22.38 8.10 -40.38
CA ALA A 370 -21.68 7.66 -39.18
C ALA A 370 -20.28 8.30 -39.17
N LEU A 371 -19.88 8.87 -38.04
CA LEU A 371 -18.51 9.34 -37.86
C LEU A 371 -17.61 8.11 -37.82
N VAL A 372 -16.87 7.88 -38.89
CA VAL A 372 -15.94 6.76 -39.01
C VAL A 372 -14.58 7.18 -38.50
N HIS A 373 -13.98 6.37 -37.64
CA HIS A 373 -12.65 6.59 -37.14
C HIS A 373 -11.61 6.52 -38.27
N ALA A 374 -10.72 7.51 -38.37
CA ALA A 374 -9.87 7.72 -39.54
C ALA A 374 -8.98 6.51 -39.96
N PRO A 375 -8.37 5.73 -39.05
CA PRO A 375 -7.62 4.51 -39.42
C PRO A 375 -8.50 3.43 -40.09
N VAL A 376 -9.78 3.38 -39.74
CA VAL A 376 -10.76 2.47 -40.34
C VAL A 376 -11.11 2.90 -41.77
N VAL A 377 -11.20 4.21 -42.02
CA VAL A 377 -11.39 4.77 -43.37
C VAL A 377 -10.21 4.42 -44.29
N LYS A 378 -8.98 4.40 -43.75
CA LYS A 378 -7.76 4.08 -44.50
C LYS A 378 -7.53 2.58 -44.73
N ARG A 379 -8.36 1.71 -44.13
CA ARG A 379 -8.28 0.23 -44.24
C ARG A 379 -6.94 -0.34 -43.75
N GLU A 380 -6.52 0.11 -42.59
CA GLU A 380 -5.28 -0.32 -41.93
C GLU A 380 -5.59 -1.28 -40.76
N CYS A 381 -6.38 -2.34 -41.01
CA CYS A 381 -6.91 -3.20 -39.95
C CYS A 381 -5.81 -3.85 -39.09
N THR A 382 -4.69 -4.21 -39.70
CA THR A 382 -3.56 -4.87 -39.02
C THR A 382 -2.67 -3.94 -38.21
N VAL A 383 -2.89 -2.62 -38.28
CA VAL A 383 -2.25 -1.65 -37.37
C VAL A 383 -2.80 -1.78 -35.95
N CYS A 384 -4.07 -2.19 -35.86
CA CYS A 384 -4.77 -2.33 -34.58
C CYS A 384 -5.06 -3.79 -34.24
N HIS A 385 -5.21 -4.68 -35.21
CA HIS A 385 -5.61 -6.08 -35.00
C HIS A 385 -4.57 -7.14 -35.43
N GLN A 386 -4.43 -8.20 -34.63
CA GLN A 386 -3.65 -9.39 -34.93
C GLN A 386 -4.57 -10.53 -35.44
N PRO A 387 -4.49 -10.92 -36.72
CA PRO A 387 -5.53 -11.70 -37.38
C PRO A 387 -5.64 -13.18 -36.98
N HIS A 388 -4.65 -13.72 -36.26
CA HIS A 388 -4.60 -15.13 -35.83
C HIS A 388 -4.90 -15.33 -34.36
N SER A 389 -4.17 -14.65 -33.48
CA SER A 389 -4.48 -14.56 -32.06
C SER A 389 -3.79 -13.34 -31.47
N SER A 390 -4.25 -12.89 -30.32
CA SER A 390 -3.59 -11.84 -29.55
C SER A 390 -3.53 -12.18 -28.06
N GLU A 391 -2.60 -11.53 -27.37
CA GLU A 391 -2.59 -11.42 -25.90
C GLU A 391 -3.78 -10.64 -25.35
N ARG A 392 -4.53 -9.95 -26.22
CA ARG A 392 -5.58 -8.98 -25.87
C ARG A 392 -6.92 -9.30 -26.54
N LYS A 393 -8.00 -9.06 -25.78
CA LYS A 393 -9.39 -9.22 -26.24
C LYS A 393 -9.64 -8.39 -27.51
N SER A 394 -10.52 -8.88 -28.38
CA SER A 394 -10.82 -8.27 -29.70
C SER A 394 -9.62 -8.25 -30.64
N LEU A 395 -8.65 -9.13 -30.44
CA LEU A 395 -7.49 -9.31 -31.30
C LEU A 395 -6.63 -8.06 -31.42
N LEU A 396 -6.56 -7.19 -30.41
CA LEU A 396 -5.77 -5.97 -30.53
C LEU A 396 -4.27 -6.27 -30.52
N VAL A 397 -3.47 -5.57 -31.31
CA VAL A 397 -2.00 -5.75 -31.31
C VAL A 397 -1.34 -5.26 -30.02
N ASP A 398 -2.04 -4.42 -29.25
CA ASP A 398 -1.64 -3.88 -27.94
C ASP A 398 -2.91 -3.57 -27.12
N THR A 399 -2.78 -3.11 -25.88
CA THR A 399 -3.92 -2.63 -25.09
C THR A 399 -4.58 -1.43 -25.77
N ALA A 400 -5.90 -1.27 -25.60
CA ALA A 400 -6.63 -0.13 -26.15
C ALA A 400 -6.03 1.20 -25.68
N GLY A 401 -5.56 1.28 -24.43
CA GLY A 401 -4.83 2.44 -23.90
C GLY A 401 -3.57 2.76 -24.69
N THR A 402 -2.64 1.81 -24.82
CA THR A 402 -1.38 2.04 -25.56
C THR A 402 -1.64 2.39 -27.01
N LEU A 403 -2.52 1.64 -27.67
CA LEU A 403 -2.84 1.80 -29.09
C LEU A 403 -3.49 3.15 -29.37
N CYS A 404 -4.51 3.52 -28.58
CA CYS A 404 -5.21 4.79 -28.78
C CYS A 404 -4.33 5.98 -28.40
N LEU A 405 -3.60 5.92 -27.28
CA LEU A 405 -2.76 7.04 -26.82
C LEU A 405 -1.52 7.26 -27.68
N GLY A 406 -1.05 6.23 -28.40
CA GLY A 406 0.00 6.35 -29.42
C GLY A 406 -0.37 7.32 -30.56
N CYS A 407 -1.66 7.55 -30.80
CA CYS A 407 -2.15 8.56 -31.76
C CYS A 407 -2.86 9.75 -31.09
N HIS A 408 -3.52 9.56 -29.95
CA HIS A 408 -4.26 10.59 -29.22
C HIS A 408 -3.41 11.29 -28.15
N THR A 409 -2.33 11.95 -28.56
CA THR A 409 -1.32 12.56 -27.67
C THR A 409 -1.87 13.59 -26.69
N LYS A 410 -2.91 14.36 -27.05
CA LYS A 410 -3.57 15.28 -26.12
C LYS A 410 -4.24 14.54 -24.95
N VAL A 411 -4.95 13.45 -25.25
CA VAL A 411 -5.61 12.61 -24.23
C VAL A 411 -4.55 11.89 -23.39
N GLN A 412 -3.42 11.52 -24.00
CA GLN A 412 -2.28 10.95 -23.27
C GLN A 412 -1.80 11.91 -22.17
N LEU A 413 -1.65 13.20 -22.47
CA LEU A 413 -1.29 14.22 -21.48
C LEU A 413 -2.35 14.37 -20.37
N GLU A 414 -3.64 14.34 -20.73
CA GLU A 414 -4.75 14.43 -19.76
C GLU A 414 -4.78 13.21 -18.83
N THR A 415 -4.64 11.99 -19.36
CA THR A 415 -4.59 10.74 -18.58
C THR A 415 -3.30 10.56 -17.78
N ALA A 416 -2.25 11.30 -18.11
CA ALA A 416 -0.98 11.34 -17.36
C ALA A 416 -0.93 12.50 -16.34
N ALA A 417 -1.96 13.34 -16.29
CA ALA A 417 -2.02 14.46 -15.36
C ALA A 417 -2.12 14.00 -13.89
N LYS A 418 -1.92 14.94 -12.95
CA LYS A 418 -1.87 14.69 -11.50
C LYS A 418 -3.09 13.92 -10.96
N TYR A 419 -4.28 14.20 -11.49
CA TYR A 419 -5.53 13.52 -11.16
C TYR A 419 -6.19 13.00 -12.44
N PRO A 420 -5.87 11.77 -12.86
CA PRO A 420 -6.45 11.18 -14.05
C PRO A 420 -7.81 10.52 -13.75
N HIS A 421 -8.73 10.52 -14.71
CA HIS A 421 -9.98 9.76 -14.58
C HIS A 421 -9.65 8.27 -14.65
N ALA A 422 -10.01 7.48 -13.63
CA ALA A 422 -9.53 6.10 -13.46
C ALA A 422 -9.77 5.21 -14.70
N VAL A 423 -10.96 5.28 -15.29
CA VAL A 423 -11.33 4.53 -16.51
C VAL A 423 -10.51 4.98 -17.74
N ALA A 424 -10.16 6.26 -17.82
CA ALA A 424 -9.33 6.76 -18.91
C ALA A 424 -7.85 6.39 -18.70
N LYS A 425 -7.37 6.42 -17.45
CA LYS A 425 -6.02 5.99 -17.06
C LYS A 425 -5.78 4.50 -17.30
N SER A 426 -6.77 3.66 -17.04
CA SER A 426 -6.67 2.21 -17.28
C SER A 426 -6.64 1.84 -18.76
N GLY A 427 -6.80 2.82 -19.66
CA GLY A 427 -6.83 2.58 -21.09
C GLY A 427 -8.14 1.95 -21.57
N GLU A 428 -9.18 1.96 -20.75
CA GLU A 428 -10.52 1.48 -21.09
C GLU A 428 -11.30 2.53 -21.92
N CYS A 429 -10.66 3.06 -22.97
CA CYS A 429 -11.23 4.10 -23.83
C CYS A 429 -12.57 3.66 -24.43
N LEU A 430 -12.70 2.36 -24.71
CA LEU A 430 -13.91 1.75 -25.25
C LEU A 430 -15.05 1.60 -24.23
N ALA A 431 -14.87 1.97 -22.96
CA ALA A 431 -15.99 2.09 -22.03
C ALA A 431 -16.91 3.24 -22.48
N CYS A 432 -16.31 4.36 -22.88
CA CYS A 432 -17.00 5.61 -23.25
C CYS A 432 -17.10 5.82 -24.77
N HIS A 433 -16.10 5.36 -25.53
CA HIS A 433 -15.99 5.60 -26.97
C HIS A 433 -16.30 4.37 -27.83
N GLN A 434 -16.64 4.61 -29.09
CA GLN A 434 -16.83 3.60 -30.13
C GLN A 434 -15.78 3.78 -31.23
N ALA A 435 -14.74 2.94 -31.22
CA ALA A 435 -13.52 3.14 -32.02
C ALA A 435 -13.62 2.88 -33.53
N HIS A 436 -14.79 2.47 -34.04
CA HIS A 436 -15.00 2.26 -35.47
C HIS A 436 -15.95 3.30 -36.06
N THR A 437 -17.20 3.29 -35.60
CA THR A 437 -18.26 4.16 -36.09
C THR A 437 -19.13 4.61 -34.93
N ALA A 438 -19.47 5.90 -34.88
CA ALA A 438 -20.36 6.44 -33.85
C ALA A 438 -21.27 7.54 -34.42
N GLU A 439 -22.37 7.81 -33.73
CA GLU A 439 -23.33 8.88 -34.10
C GLU A 439 -23.04 10.21 -33.40
N LEU A 440 -22.31 10.19 -32.27
CA LEU A 440 -22.01 11.38 -31.46
C LEU A 440 -20.59 11.93 -31.73
N PRO A 441 -20.39 13.26 -31.59
CA PRO A 441 -19.06 13.86 -31.66
C PRO A 441 -18.06 13.21 -30.71
N ALA A 442 -16.78 13.22 -31.08
CA ALA A 442 -15.70 12.53 -30.37
C ALA A 442 -15.92 11.00 -30.21
N LEU A 443 -16.78 10.39 -31.03
CA LEU A 443 -17.08 8.96 -31.03
C LEU A 443 -17.65 8.44 -29.70
N LEU A 444 -18.42 9.25 -28.99
CA LEU A 444 -19.07 8.82 -27.73
C LEU A 444 -20.19 7.82 -27.99
N LYS A 445 -20.38 6.87 -27.08
CA LYS A 445 -21.50 5.93 -27.14
C LYS A 445 -22.85 6.57 -26.80
N LYS A 446 -22.85 7.57 -25.92
CA LYS A 446 -24.04 8.27 -25.38
C LYS A 446 -23.70 9.72 -25.03
N PRO A 447 -24.70 10.61 -24.87
CA PRO A 447 -24.47 11.96 -24.35
C PRO A 447 -23.77 11.92 -22.99
N ALA A 448 -22.87 12.87 -22.73
CA ALA A 448 -21.93 12.82 -21.59
C ALA A 448 -22.63 12.58 -20.23
N ALA A 449 -23.69 13.31 -19.91
CA ALA A 449 -24.41 13.13 -18.63
C ALA A 449 -25.01 11.72 -18.47
N ALA A 450 -25.63 11.18 -19.54
CA ALA A 450 -26.18 9.83 -19.53
C ALA A 450 -25.09 8.75 -19.45
N LEU A 451 -23.97 8.97 -20.12
CA LEU A 451 -22.81 8.08 -20.08
C LEU A 451 -22.15 8.06 -18.69
N CYS A 452 -21.98 9.23 -18.07
CA CYS A 452 -21.44 9.35 -16.72
C CYS A 452 -22.35 8.69 -15.69
N ALA A 453 -23.67 8.83 -15.82
CA ALA A 453 -24.66 8.26 -14.90
C ALA A 453 -24.68 6.72 -14.88
N GLU A 454 -24.17 6.04 -15.92
CA GLU A 454 -24.05 4.57 -15.94
C GLU A 454 -23.06 4.05 -14.90
N CYS A 455 -22.04 4.85 -14.57
CA CYS A 455 -21.06 4.52 -13.54
C CYS A 455 -21.27 5.35 -12.27
N HIS A 456 -21.81 6.56 -12.39
CA HIS A 456 -22.01 7.50 -11.29
C HIS A 456 -23.51 7.77 -11.09
N ALA A 457 -24.18 6.81 -10.47
CA ALA A 457 -25.65 6.76 -10.34
C ALA A 457 -26.27 8.02 -9.72
N ASP A 458 -25.54 8.74 -8.86
CA ASP A 458 -26.02 9.92 -8.14
C ASP A 458 -25.85 11.25 -8.87
N LEU A 459 -25.13 11.29 -10.00
CA LEU A 459 -24.87 12.55 -10.72
C LEU A 459 -26.15 13.11 -11.36
N GLY A 460 -26.44 14.39 -11.10
CA GLY A 460 -27.56 15.12 -11.69
C GLY A 460 -28.95 14.82 -11.08
N GLN A 461 -29.03 14.02 -10.01
CA GLN A 461 -30.30 13.70 -9.35
C GLN A 461 -30.58 14.66 -8.17
N GLN A 462 -31.74 15.33 -8.20
CA GLN A 462 -32.23 16.18 -7.11
C GLN A 462 -32.46 15.35 -5.82
N PRO A 463 -31.78 15.69 -4.70
CA PRO A 463 -32.06 15.05 -3.42
C PRO A 463 -33.43 15.48 -2.86
N ALA A 464 -34.14 14.58 -2.19
CA ALA A 464 -35.47 14.86 -1.65
C ALA A 464 -35.44 16.01 -0.63
N GLY A 465 -36.13 17.12 -0.94
CA GLY A 465 -36.17 18.32 -0.11
C GLY A 465 -34.90 19.18 -0.13
N GLY A 466 -33.91 18.83 -0.96
CA GLY A 466 -32.63 19.51 -1.07
C GLY A 466 -32.49 20.42 -2.30
N THR A 467 -31.27 20.84 -2.57
CA THR A 467 -30.88 21.70 -3.69
C THR A 467 -29.90 20.94 -4.59
N LEU A 468 -30.19 20.82 -5.89
CA LEU A 468 -29.21 20.46 -6.93
C LEU A 468 -28.66 21.72 -7.55
N HIS A 469 -27.34 21.76 -7.77
CA HIS A 469 -26.69 22.84 -8.47
C HIS A 469 -27.10 22.82 -9.96
N PRO A 470 -27.62 23.92 -10.56
CA PRO A 470 -28.18 23.89 -11.91
C PRO A 470 -27.26 23.32 -13.00
N PRO A 471 -25.96 23.66 -13.08
CA PRO A 471 -25.05 23.04 -14.06
C PRO A 471 -24.97 21.51 -13.95
N ALA A 472 -25.11 20.95 -12.75
CA ALA A 472 -25.16 19.51 -12.53
C ALA A 472 -26.50 18.91 -12.95
N GLY A 473 -27.62 19.63 -12.75
CA GLY A 473 -28.96 19.20 -13.18
C GLY A 473 -29.18 19.29 -14.69
N ASP A 474 -28.54 20.25 -15.35
CA ASP A 474 -28.59 20.42 -16.81
C ASP A 474 -27.64 19.47 -17.56
N GLY A 475 -26.85 18.66 -16.83
CA GLY A 475 -25.89 17.72 -17.41
C GLY A 475 -24.65 18.38 -18.02
N ALA A 476 -24.37 19.63 -17.66
CA ALA A 476 -23.25 20.43 -18.15
C ALA A 476 -21.93 20.10 -17.43
N CYS A 477 -21.67 18.81 -17.19
CA CYS A 477 -20.56 18.35 -16.37
C CYS A 477 -19.18 18.78 -16.92
N LEU A 478 -19.06 18.83 -18.25
CA LEU A 478 -17.80 19.11 -18.96
C LEU A 478 -17.43 20.60 -18.96
N ASP A 479 -18.31 21.48 -18.50
CA ASP A 479 -18.01 22.90 -18.35
C ASP A 479 -17.04 23.14 -17.19
N CYS A 480 -17.10 22.28 -16.17
CA CYS A 480 -16.24 22.34 -14.99
C CYS A 480 -15.26 21.17 -14.92
N HIS A 481 -15.58 20.00 -15.49
CA HIS A 481 -14.77 18.77 -15.35
C HIS A 481 -14.04 18.34 -16.63
N LEU A 482 -12.82 17.81 -16.47
CA LEU A 482 -12.00 17.16 -17.49
C LEU A 482 -12.19 15.63 -17.41
N PRO A 483 -12.94 15.01 -18.33
CA PRO A 483 -13.39 13.63 -18.18
C PRO A 483 -12.28 12.57 -18.36
N HIS A 484 -11.12 12.94 -18.89
CA HIS A 484 -9.96 12.05 -19.01
C HIS A 484 -8.96 12.21 -17.87
N GLY A 485 -8.87 13.40 -17.27
CA GLY A 485 -7.85 13.73 -16.28
C GLY A 485 -7.41 15.20 -16.33
N GLY A 486 -6.87 15.69 -15.21
CA GLY A 486 -6.41 17.06 -15.07
C GLY A 486 -5.42 17.28 -13.92
N SER A 487 -4.93 18.51 -13.78
CA SER A 487 -4.02 18.90 -12.70
C SER A 487 -4.74 19.16 -11.36
N GLU A 488 -6.05 19.30 -11.40
CA GLU A 488 -6.89 19.73 -10.28
C GLU A 488 -7.70 18.58 -9.67
N ARG A 489 -7.84 18.60 -8.34
CA ARG A 489 -8.60 17.59 -7.60
C ARG A 489 -10.08 17.66 -8.01
N GLY A 490 -10.73 16.50 -8.13
CA GLY A 490 -12.11 16.43 -8.64
C GLY A 490 -12.21 16.65 -10.14
N LEU A 491 -11.10 16.53 -10.88
CA LEU A 491 -11.05 16.67 -12.34
C LEU A 491 -11.47 18.06 -12.82
N LEU A 492 -11.27 19.10 -12.02
CA LEU A 492 -11.66 20.45 -12.43
C LEU A 492 -10.79 20.95 -13.59
N ARG A 493 -11.36 21.78 -14.46
CA ARG A 493 -10.64 22.43 -15.56
C ARG A 493 -9.62 23.46 -15.08
N GLN A 494 -9.79 23.97 -13.86
CA GLN A 494 -8.93 24.95 -13.20
C GLN A 494 -9.13 24.88 -11.67
N PRO A 495 -8.31 25.57 -10.86
CA PRO A 495 -8.45 25.51 -9.40
C PRO A 495 -9.88 25.87 -8.93
N LEU A 496 -10.27 25.38 -7.76
CA LEU A 496 -11.65 25.45 -7.26
C LEU A 496 -12.19 26.90 -7.20
N ALA A 497 -11.43 27.82 -6.60
CA ALA A 497 -11.83 29.22 -6.46
C ALA A 497 -12.14 29.92 -7.80
N PRO A 498 -11.24 29.92 -8.81
CA PRO A 498 -11.55 30.51 -10.12
C PRO A 498 -12.65 29.74 -10.88
N THR A 499 -12.81 28.43 -10.65
CA THR A 499 -13.94 27.66 -11.21
C THR A 499 -15.28 28.19 -10.71
N CYS A 500 -15.42 28.38 -9.40
CA CYS A 500 -16.64 28.91 -8.81
C CYS A 500 -16.85 30.40 -9.16
N ALA A 501 -15.79 31.20 -9.13
CA ALA A 501 -15.84 32.65 -9.39
C ALA A 501 -16.18 32.99 -10.85
N ALA A 502 -16.00 32.06 -11.79
CA ALA A 502 -16.43 32.24 -13.18
C ALA A 502 -17.96 32.41 -13.33
N CYS A 503 -18.74 31.95 -12.34
CA CYS A 503 -20.20 32.03 -12.36
C CYS A 503 -20.81 32.65 -11.10
N HIS A 504 -20.14 32.58 -9.94
CA HIS A 504 -20.61 33.12 -8.68
C HIS A 504 -19.79 34.33 -8.24
N ASP A 505 -20.46 35.42 -7.89
CA ASP A 505 -19.83 36.50 -7.15
C ASP A 505 -19.58 36.03 -5.70
N THR A 506 -18.36 35.58 -5.42
CA THR A 506 -17.96 35.11 -4.09
C THR A 506 -17.75 36.25 -3.11
N GLY A 507 -17.87 37.50 -3.55
CA GLY A 507 -17.86 38.69 -2.69
C GLY A 507 -16.62 38.84 -1.82
N THR A 508 -15.47 38.25 -2.18
CA THR A 508 -14.21 38.36 -1.43
C THR A 508 -13.76 39.83 -1.43
N PRO A 509 -13.93 40.57 -0.32
CA PRO A 509 -13.53 41.96 -0.26
C PRO A 509 -12.02 42.00 -0.07
N THR A 510 -11.30 42.52 -1.06
CA THR A 510 -9.86 42.79 -0.93
C THR A 510 -9.66 44.12 -0.22
N GLY A 511 -9.22 44.09 1.03
CA GLY A 511 -8.82 45.26 1.81
C GLY A 511 -8.15 44.87 3.14
N PRO A 512 -7.26 45.71 3.69
CA PRO A 512 -6.43 45.38 4.87
C PRO A 512 -7.22 45.13 6.17
N ALA A 513 -8.52 45.44 6.20
CA ALA A 513 -9.40 45.27 7.36
C ALA A 513 -10.32 44.04 7.31
N TRP A 514 -10.41 43.34 6.18
CA TRP A 514 -11.28 42.16 6.04
C TRP A 514 -10.53 40.89 6.45
N ARG A 515 -11.13 40.08 7.35
CA ARG A 515 -10.65 38.74 7.67
C ARG A 515 -11.70 37.72 7.24
N GLY A 516 -11.35 36.92 6.24
CA GLY A 516 -12.11 35.75 5.82
C GLY A 516 -12.00 34.62 6.83
N HIS A 517 -13.01 33.77 6.92
CA HIS A 517 -12.81 32.44 7.52
C HIS A 517 -11.79 31.69 6.64
N GLU A 518 -10.81 31.01 7.23
CA GLU A 518 -9.63 30.45 6.52
C GLU A 518 -9.97 29.66 5.23
N PRO A 519 -10.96 28.75 5.19
CA PRO A 519 -11.38 28.04 3.98
C PRO A 519 -11.90 28.97 2.88
N VAL A 520 -12.52 30.10 3.23
CA VAL A 520 -12.97 31.09 2.25
C VAL A 520 -11.80 31.94 1.75
N ALA A 521 -10.90 32.35 2.65
CA ALA A 521 -9.70 33.11 2.30
C ALA A 521 -8.73 32.32 1.40
N THR A 522 -8.67 30.99 1.58
CA THR A 522 -7.85 30.07 0.80
C THR A 522 -8.56 29.48 -0.42
N GLY A 523 -9.85 29.79 -0.63
CA GLY A 523 -10.61 29.33 -1.79
C GLY A 523 -11.11 27.87 -1.71
N ASN A 524 -11.11 27.28 -0.52
CA ASN A 524 -11.67 25.96 -0.22
C ASN A 524 -13.18 26.04 0.11
N CYS A 525 -13.98 26.41 -0.89
CA CYS A 525 -15.44 26.54 -0.76
C CYS A 525 -16.12 25.22 -0.38
N THR A 526 -15.53 24.09 -0.78
CA THR A 526 -16.06 22.73 -0.55
C THR A 526 -15.95 22.25 0.88
N ALA A 527 -15.25 22.98 1.76
CA ALA A 527 -15.24 22.70 3.19
C ALA A 527 -16.65 22.85 3.81
N CYS A 528 -17.46 23.74 3.24
CA CYS A 528 -18.78 24.08 3.75
C CYS A 528 -19.91 23.81 2.74
N HIS A 529 -19.61 23.81 1.44
CA HIS A 529 -20.60 23.61 0.38
C HIS A 529 -20.39 22.32 -0.42
N ASP A 530 -21.47 21.65 -0.78
CA ASP A 530 -21.49 20.61 -1.80
C ASP A 530 -21.83 21.24 -3.17
N PRO A 531 -20.86 21.35 -4.10
CA PRO A 531 -21.02 22.09 -5.35
C PRO A 531 -21.90 21.38 -6.38
N HIS A 532 -22.38 20.16 -6.09
CA HIS A 532 -23.21 19.39 -7.00
C HIS A 532 -24.63 19.29 -6.46
N ARG A 533 -24.80 18.83 -5.21
CA ARG A 533 -26.12 18.70 -4.59
C ARG A 533 -26.02 18.64 -3.08
N SER A 534 -26.98 19.21 -2.38
CA SER A 534 -27.10 19.04 -0.94
C SER A 534 -28.54 18.81 -0.51
N ALA A 535 -28.73 18.07 0.58
CA ALA A 535 -30.00 18.02 1.30
C ALA A 535 -30.39 19.37 1.93
N GLN A 536 -29.44 20.33 2.01
CA GLN A 536 -29.63 21.64 2.62
C GLN A 536 -29.85 22.73 1.56
N LYS A 537 -30.45 23.84 1.99
CA LYS A 537 -30.54 25.07 1.18
C LYS A 537 -29.15 25.65 0.94
N ALA A 538 -28.99 26.40 -0.15
CA ALA A 538 -27.71 27.03 -0.53
C ALA A 538 -26.52 26.06 -0.61
N LEU A 539 -26.80 24.77 -0.89
CA LEU A 539 -25.79 23.75 -1.12
C LEU A 539 -24.85 23.51 0.08
N LEU A 540 -25.28 23.72 1.33
CA LEU A 540 -24.43 23.46 2.50
C LEU A 540 -24.20 21.97 2.73
N SER A 541 -22.98 21.52 3.02
CA SER A 541 -22.65 20.10 3.21
C SER A 541 -23.33 19.49 4.45
N ALA A 542 -23.73 20.32 5.42
CA ALA A 542 -24.50 19.92 6.60
C ALA A 542 -25.36 21.11 7.11
N GLU A 543 -26.23 20.86 8.09
CA GLU A 543 -26.94 21.94 8.81
C GLU A 543 -25.94 22.91 9.43
N ALA A 544 -26.18 24.22 9.30
CA ALA A 544 -25.20 25.26 9.61
C ALA A 544 -24.58 25.15 11.01
N GLY A 545 -25.37 24.91 12.07
CA GLY A 545 -24.85 24.78 13.43
C GLY A 545 -23.93 23.56 13.62
N LYS A 546 -24.29 22.41 13.02
CA LYS A 546 -23.46 21.20 13.03
C LYS A 546 -22.21 21.38 12.19
N LEU A 547 -22.32 22.03 11.04
CA LEU A 547 -21.22 22.31 10.13
C LEU A 547 -20.14 23.17 10.80
N CYS A 548 -20.54 24.21 11.53
CA CYS A 548 -19.60 25.05 12.28
C CYS A 548 -18.92 24.28 13.44
N ALA A 549 -19.68 23.45 14.15
CA ALA A 549 -19.17 22.66 15.28
C ALA A 549 -18.15 21.57 14.88
N LEU A 550 -18.05 21.21 13.59
CA LEU A 550 -17.02 20.28 13.10
C LEU A 550 -15.60 20.84 13.23
N CYS A 551 -15.45 22.16 13.18
CA CYS A 551 -14.15 22.84 13.30
C CYS A 551 -14.03 23.62 14.61
N HIS A 552 -15.15 24.05 15.18
CA HIS A 552 -15.21 24.81 16.43
C HIS A 552 -15.81 23.92 17.52
N GLU A 553 -15.01 23.03 18.09
CA GLU A 553 -15.47 22.10 19.13
C GLU A 553 -15.93 22.83 20.41
N ASP A 554 -15.40 24.05 20.62
CA ASP A 554 -15.71 24.92 21.74
C ASP A 554 -17.13 25.51 21.68
N ILE A 555 -17.77 25.58 20.51
CA ILE A 555 -19.17 26.02 20.39
C ILE A 555 -20.17 24.86 20.44
N ALA A 556 -19.69 23.62 20.37
CA ALA A 556 -20.53 22.45 20.55
C ALA A 556 -20.94 22.35 22.03
N ALA A 557 -22.23 22.49 22.34
CA ALA A 557 -22.70 22.44 23.72
C ALA A 557 -22.38 21.06 24.35
N PRO A 558 -21.53 20.99 25.39
CA PRO A 558 -21.16 19.72 26.01
C PRO A 558 -22.36 19.14 26.77
N GLN A 559 -22.34 17.83 26.97
CA GLN A 559 -23.27 17.15 27.87
C GLN A 559 -23.09 17.72 29.28
N GLY A 560 -24.04 18.54 29.75
CA GLY A 560 -23.97 19.23 31.05
C GLY A 560 -23.96 20.76 30.99
N ALA A 561 -24.07 21.40 29.81
CA ALA A 561 -24.27 22.85 29.73
C ALA A 561 -25.54 23.29 30.48
N VAL A 562 -25.39 24.23 31.42
CA VAL A 562 -26.48 24.73 32.28
C VAL A 562 -27.26 25.84 31.58
N SER A 563 -26.57 26.70 30.83
CA SER A 563 -27.16 27.75 30.01
C SER A 563 -26.71 27.60 28.56
N ILE A 564 -27.65 27.56 27.62
CA ILE A 564 -27.36 27.59 26.19
C ILE A 564 -28.08 28.80 25.63
N HIS A 565 -27.35 29.66 24.92
CA HIS A 565 -27.93 30.85 24.33
C HIS A 565 -28.81 30.44 23.14
N PRO A 566 -30.09 30.83 23.06
CA PRO A 566 -30.97 30.32 22.01
C PRO A 566 -30.47 30.53 20.56
N PRO A 567 -29.88 31.69 20.19
CA PRO A 567 -29.25 31.88 18.88
C PRO A 567 -28.07 30.94 18.57
N SER A 568 -27.39 30.39 19.58
CA SER A 568 -26.24 29.50 19.37
C SER A 568 -26.64 28.07 18.96
N ARG A 569 -27.93 27.70 19.08
CA ARG A 569 -28.42 26.39 18.67
C ARG A 569 -28.56 26.26 17.15
N ASP A 570 -29.28 27.20 16.53
CA ASP A 570 -29.67 27.09 15.11
C ASP A 570 -29.43 28.38 14.32
N GLY A 571 -29.15 29.50 14.99
CA GLY A 571 -29.08 30.85 14.43
C GLY A 571 -27.68 31.44 14.37
N CYS A 572 -26.63 30.63 14.18
CA CYS A 572 -25.23 31.08 14.26
C CYS A 572 -24.94 32.29 13.36
N LEU A 573 -25.58 32.32 12.18
CA LEU A 573 -25.43 33.40 11.21
C LEU A 573 -26.17 34.68 11.59
N GLU A 574 -26.98 34.72 12.64
CA GLU A 574 -27.60 35.95 13.14
C GLU A 574 -26.57 36.85 13.81
N CYS A 575 -25.54 36.24 14.42
CA CYS A 575 -24.44 36.95 15.07
C CYS A 575 -23.16 36.93 14.25
N HIS A 576 -22.89 35.86 13.48
CA HIS A 576 -21.65 35.70 12.71
C HIS A 576 -21.84 35.88 11.20
N LEU A 577 -20.73 36.22 10.52
CA LEU A 577 -20.59 36.19 9.06
C LEU A 577 -19.78 34.95 8.65
N ALA A 578 -20.43 33.94 8.08
CA ALA A 578 -19.81 32.65 7.72
C ALA A 578 -18.63 32.76 6.75
N HIS A 579 -18.64 33.76 5.86
CA HIS A 579 -17.55 33.97 4.90
C HIS A 579 -16.44 34.89 5.42
N GLY A 580 -16.65 35.50 6.59
CA GLY A 580 -15.74 36.47 7.20
C GLY A 580 -16.24 37.91 7.14
N GLY A 581 -15.58 38.78 7.90
CA GLY A 581 -15.99 40.15 8.16
C GLY A 581 -14.90 40.98 8.86
N GLN A 582 -15.24 42.21 9.24
CA GLN A 582 -14.28 43.13 9.89
C GLN A 582 -14.31 43.04 11.44
N GLY A 583 -15.33 42.40 12.03
CA GLY A 583 -15.49 42.26 13.48
C GLY A 583 -14.63 41.14 14.08
N ALA A 584 -14.15 41.32 15.32
CA ALA A 584 -13.50 40.27 16.09
C ALA A 584 -14.44 39.05 16.24
N GLY A 585 -13.93 37.83 16.03
CA GLY A 585 -14.76 36.62 16.02
C GLY A 585 -15.75 36.53 14.85
N PHE A 586 -15.53 37.29 13.78
CA PHE A 586 -16.42 37.37 12.60
C PHE A 586 -17.85 37.76 12.93
N LEU A 587 -18.04 38.54 14.01
CA LEU A 587 -19.33 39.08 14.37
C LEU A 587 -19.81 40.08 13.30
N ARG A 588 -21.12 40.09 13.06
CA ARG A 588 -21.79 41.05 12.17
C ARG A 588 -21.63 42.50 12.64
N GLU A 589 -21.52 42.68 13.95
CA GLU A 589 -21.33 43.97 14.62
C GLU A 589 -20.56 43.75 15.94
N ALA A 590 -19.89 44.78 16.46
CA ALA A 590 -19.21 44.69 17.75
C ALA A 590 -20.21 44.66 18.93
N ALA A 591 -19.89 43.89 19.97
CA ALA A 591 -20.58 44.04 21.25
C ALA A 591 -20.24 45.41 21.86
N PRO A 592 -21.21 46.13 22.49
CA PRO A 592 -22.52 45.62 22.89
C PRO A 592 -23.65 45.85 21.87
N ALA A 593 -23.42 46.60 20.78
CA ALA A 593 -24.46 46.95 19.79
C ALA A 593 -25.12 45.71 19.15
N LEU A 594 -24.31 44.68 18.84
CA LEU A 594 -24.82 43.39 18.36
C LEU A 594 -25.83 42.76 19.32
N CYS A 595 -25.53 42.78 20.62
CA CYS A 595 -26.38 42.18 21.64
C CYS A 595 -27.68 42.98 21.81
N PHE A 596 -27.60 44.31 21.73
CA PHE A 596 -28.78 45.17 21.84
C PHE A 596 -29.73 45.09 20.63
N GLY A 597 -29.28 44.52 19.52
CA GLY A 597 -30.17 44.12 18.43
C GLY A 597 -31.25 43.11 18.86
N CYS A 598 -31.00 42.33 19.92
CA CYS A 598 -31.96 41.36 20.47
C CYS A 598 -32.33 41.62 21.95
N HIS A 599 -31.48 42.30 22.72
CA HIS A 599 -31.67 42.58 24.15
C HIS A 599 -31.95 44.06 24.42
N ASP A 600 -33.13 44.38 24.95
CA ASP A 600 -33.48 45.75 25.33
C ASP A 600 -32.72 46.21 26.58
N GLU A 601 -31.74 47.09 26.38
CA GLU A 601 -30.86 47.64 27.41
C GLU A 601 -31.58 48.59 28.39
N LYS A 602 -32.77 49.07 28.01
CA LYS A 602 -33.60 49.96 28.83
C LYS A 602 -34.61 49.20 29.67
N SER A 603 -34.77 47.90 29.43
CA SER A 603 -35.74 47.11 30.17
C SER A 603 -35.33 47.00 31.64
N ALA A 604 -36.27 47.27 32.54
CA ALA A 604 -36.04 47.21 33.99
C ALA A 604 -35.55 45.82 34.43
N GLY A 605 -35.96 44.77 33.72
CA GLY A 605 -35.48 43.39 33.94
C GLY A 605 -34.01 43.21 33.57
N PHE A 606 -33.55 43.80 32.46
CA PHE A 606 -32.15 43.75 32.04
C PHE A 606 -31.26 44.52 33.00
N THR A 607 -31.61 45.77 33.34
CA THR A 607 -30.86 46.59 34.32
C THR A 607 -30.79 45.92 35.68
N LYS A 608 -31.88 45.31 36.16
CA LYS A 608 -31.90 44.57 37.43
C LYS A 608 -31.00 43.33 37.39
N SER A 609 -30.96 42.62 36.26
CA SER A 609 -30.11 41.43 36.09
C SER A 609 -28.62 41.77 36.05
N HIS A 610 -28.27 42.98 35.60
CA HIS A 610 -26.91 43.53 35.58
C HIS A 610 -26.62 44.45 36.78
N LEU A 611 -27.29 44.18 37.91
CA LEU A 611 -27.02 44.82 39.20
C LEU A 611 -27.12 46.35 39.21
N GLY A 612 -28.01 46.91 38.37
CA GLY A 612 -28.22 48.36 38.29
C GLY A 612 -27.12 49.13 37.55
N ARG A 613 -26.16 48.43 36.93
CA ARG A 613 -25.09 49.04 36.12
C ARG A 613 -25.61 49.35 34.72
N ASP A 614 -25.09 50.43 34.13
CA ASP A 614 -25.38 50.78 32.74
C ASP A 614 -24.80 49.72 31.80
N PRO A 615 -25.64 48.96 31.06
CA PRO A 615 -25.20 47.94 30.11
C PRO A 615 -24.24 48.43 29.04
N ARG A 616 -24.32 49.73 28.68
CA ARG A 616 -23.50 50.33 27.61
C ARG A 616 -22.05 50.50 28.03
N ALA A 617 -21.78 50.52 29.34
CA ALA A 617 -20.44 50.61 29.90
C ALA A 617 -19.81 49.24 30.20
N LEU A 618 -20.52 48.13 29.94
CA LEU A 618 -20.06 46.77 30.23
C LEU A 618 -19.45 46.10 28.99
N ALA A 619 -18.34 45.40 29.19
CA ALA A 619 -17.79 44.47 28.19
C ALA A 619 -18.53 43.13 28.28
N CYS A 620 -19.65 42.98 27.56
CA CYS A 620 -20.53 41.81 27.65
C CYS A 620 -19.77 40.48 27.49
N LEU A 621 -18.89 40.39 26.49
CA LEU A 621 -18.07 39.20 26.21
C LEU A 621 -16.92 38.99 27.21
N GLY A 622 -16.66 39.94 28.10
CA GLY A 622 -15.71 39.75 29.21
C GLY A 622 -16.31 38.96 30.36
N CYS A 623 -17.65 38.96 30.46
CA CYS A 623 -18.37 38.28 31.54
C CYS A 623 -19.23 37.11 31.06
N HIS A 624 -19.69 37.14 29.80
CA HIS A 624 -20.56 36.12 29.23
C HIS A 624 -19.85 35.25 28.21
N GLU A 625 -20.18 33.96 28.23
CA GLU A 625 -19.96 33.01 27.15
C GLU A 625 -21.29 32.84 26.38
N PRO A 626 -21.46 33.57 25.26
CA PRO A 626 -22.75 33.67 24.58
C PRO A 626 -23.10 32.43 23.74
N HIS A 627 -22.27 31.39 23.70
CA HIS A 627 -22.64 30.13 23.05
C HIS A 627 -23.33 29.20 24.03
N HIS A 628 -22.59 28.76 25.04
CA HIS A 628 -23.07 27.90 26.11
C HIS A 628 -22.16 28.05 27.33
N SER A 629 -22.73 27.86 28.52
CA SER A 629 -21.97 27.93 29.75
C SER A 629 -22.42 26.89 30.76
N ALA A 630 -21.46 26.46 31.57
CA ALA A 630 -21.69 25.69 32.79
C ALA A 630 -22.27 26.54 33.94
N ALA A 631 -22.29 27.87 33.82
CA ALA A 631 -22.86 28.79 34.80
C ALA A 631 -24.24 29.34 34.37
N PRO A 632 -25.15 29.64 35.31
CA PRO A 632 -26.42 30.31 35.01
C PRO A 632 -26.23 31.67 34.35
N GLY A 633 -27.15 32.05 33.45
CA GLY A 633 -27.13 33.37 32.82
C GLY A 633 -25.98 33.59 31.84
N LEU A 634 -25.42 32.51 31.30
CA LEU A 634 -24.30 32.53 30.33
C LEU A 634 -23.04 33.20 30.87
N LEU A 635 -22.83 33.28 32.17
CA LEU A 635 -21.56 33.77 32.73
C LEU A 635 -20.41 32.84 32.31
N THR A 636 -19.17 33.29 32.24
CA THR A 636 -18.06 32.36 31.94
C THR A 636 -17.97 31.25 33.00
N ALA A 637 -17.45 30.08 32.62
CA ALA A 637 -17.53 28.86 33.44
C ALA A 637 -16.88 28.96 34.83
N ARG A 638 -15.98 29.93 35.05
CA ARG A 638 -15.32 30.15 36.33
C ARG A 638 -15.81 31.46 36.94
N THR A 639 -16.63 31.36 37.98
CA THR A 639 -17.10 32.49 38.79
C THR A 639 -16.35 32.50 40.12
N HIS A 640 -15.94 33.67 40.60
CA HIS A 640 -15.44 33.82 41.97
C HIS A 640 -16.61 33.76 42.97
N ALA A 641 -16.43 33.09 44.11
CA ALA A 641 -17.53 32.80 45.04
C ALA A 641 -18.28 34.05 45.54
N PRO A 642 -17.63 35.12 46.04
CA PRO A 642 -18.30 36.38 46.38
C PRO A 642 -19.18 36.96 45.26
N PHE A 643 -18.72 36.88 44.01
CA PHE A 643 -19.50 37.32 42.86
C PHE A 643 -20.70 36.40 42.57
N GLY A 644 -20.49 35.08 42.62
CA GLY A 644 -21.55 34.08 42.45
C GLY A 644 -22.62 34.15 43.54
N ASP A 645 -22.21 34.43 44.78
CA ASP A 645 -23.06 34.53 45.97
C ASP A 645 -23.69 35.93 46.12
N ARG A 646 -23.35 36.87 45.22
CA ARG A 646 -23.79 38.28 45.22
C ARG A 646 -23.37 39.08 46.45
N ASP A 647 -22.28 38.69 47.08
CA ASP A 647 -21.63 39.44 48.13
C ASP A 647 -20.66 40.48 47.53
N CYS A 648 -21.23 41.58 47.04
CA CYS A 648 -20.44 42.67 46.46
C CYS A 648 -19.78 43.53 47.55
N ALA A 649 -20.36 43.60 48.75
CA ALA A 649 -19.95 44.52 49.81
C ALA A 649 -18.58 44.15 50.42
N SER A 650 -18.19 42.88 50.32
CA SER A 650 -16.88 42.40 50.76
C SER A 650 -15.71 42.93 49.92
N CYS A 651 -15.97 43.44 48.71
CA CYS A 651 -14.92 43.98 47.82
C CYS A 651 -15.24 45.37 47.23
N HIS A 652 -16.46 45.88 47.38
CA HIS A 652 -16.89 47.17 46.86
C HIS A 652 -17.56 48.06 47.92
N GLU A 653 -17.16 49.33 47.95
CA GLU A 653 -17.89 50.41 48.64
C GLU A 653 -18.86 51.08 47.65
N GLY A 654 -20.06 50.52 47.56
CA GLY A 654 -21.04 50.93 46.56
C GLY A 654 -20.58 50.58 45.15
N ALA A 655 -20.39 51.60 44.29
CA ALA A 655 -19.96 51.38 42.92
C ALA A 655 -18.44 51.26 42.75
N ALA A 656 -17.66 51.71 43.74
CA ALA A 656 -16.21 51.78 43.71
C ALA A 656 -15.57 50.55 44.39
N PRO A 657 -14.35 50.13 43.98
CA PRO A 657 -13.57 49.18 44.75
C PRO A 657 -13.29 49.72 46.16
N VAL A 658 -13.16 48.83 47.14
CA VAL A 658 -12.63 49.19 48.47
C VAL A 658 -11.26 49.86 48.34
N ALA A 659 -10.96 50.82 49.22
CA ALA A 659 -9.75 51.66 49.12
C ALA A 659 -8.44 50.86 49.15
N ASP A 660 -8.42 49.70 49.84
CA ASP A 660 -7.30 48.75 49.85
C ASP A 660 -7.75 47.40 49.29
N GLN A 661 -7.70 47.28 47.96
CA GLN A 661 -8.11 46.07 47.23
C GLN A 661 -7.20 44.87 47.56
N ARG A 662 -5.93 45.11 47.87
CA ARG A 662 -4.96 44.10 48.29
C ARG A 662 -5.38 43.48 49.62
N GLN A 663 -5.69 44.31 50.61
CA GLN A 663 -6.13 43.84 51.92
C GLN A 663 -7.46 43.07 51.83
N ALA A 664 -8.38 43.50 50.97
CA ALA A 664 -9.64 42.80 50.76
C ALA A 664 -9.48 41.39 50.17
N CYS A 665 -8.56 41.22 49.21
CA CYS A 665 -8.24 39.89 48.67
C CYS A 665 -7.61 38.97 49.74
N LEU A 666 -6.69 39.49 50.54
CA LEU A 666 -5.95 38.70 51.54
C LEU A 666 -6.80 38.26 52.75
N GLN A 667 -7.93 38.91 53.01
CA GLN A 667 -8.87 38.49 54.06
C GLN A 667 -9.51 37.11 53.81
N CYS A 668 -9.55 36.68 52.55
CA CYS A 668 -10.11 35.39 52.13
C CYS A 668 -9.09 34.46 51.43
N HIS A 669 -7.92 34.99 51.07
CA HIS A 669 -6.83 34.26 50.40
C HIS A 669 -5.57 34.22 51.27
N ASP A 670 -5.76 33.77 52.50
CA ASP A 670 -4.83 33.74 53.63
C ASP A 670 -3.67 32.73 53.45
N GLY A 671 -3.68 31.93 52.37
CA GLY A 671 -2.58 31.05 51.95
C GLY A 671 -1.64 31.65 50.89
N LEU A 672 -1.88 32.89 50.44
CA LEU A 672 -0.98 33.57 49.51
C LEU A 672 0.32 33.96 50.25
N PRO A 673 1.51 33.79 49.64
CA PRO A 673 2.76 34.20 50.26
C PRO A 673 2.68 35.68 50.61
N GLU A 674 2.89 36.04 51.89
CA GLU A 674 3.00 37.44 52.28
C GLU A 674 4.11 38.09 51.44
N PRO A 675 3.95 39.35 50.97
CA PRO A 675 5.03 40.03 50.30
C PRO A 675 6.17 40.19 51.29
N ALA A 676 7.23 39.44 50.98
CA ALA A 676 8.50 39.42 51.67
C ALA A 676 8.48 38.82 53.10
N ALA A 677 8.39 37.49 53.16
CA ALA A 677 9.30 36.82 54.09
C ALA A 677 10.75 37.21 53.71
N PRO A 678 11.65 37.54 54.66
CA PRO A 678 13.00 37.97 54.33
C PRO A 678 13.72 36.95 53.44
N GLY A 679 14.06 37.35 52.21
CA GLY A 679 14.81 36.53 51.25
C GLY A 679 14.03 35.99 50.04
N GLN A 680 12.74 36.28 49.88
CA GLN A 680 11.96 35.86 48.70
C GLN A 680 12.06 36.85 47.52
N THR A 681 12.10 36.33 46.29
CA THR A 681 11.91 37.09 45.05
C THR A 681 10.41 37.19 44.77
N VAL A 682 9.89 38.40 44.58
CA VAL A 682 8.46 38.65 44.35
C VAL A 682 8.27 39.28 42.98
N HIS A 683 7.27 38.82 42.25
CA HIS A 683 6.88 39.39 40.97
C HIS A 683 6.26 40.77 41.16
N ALA A 684 6.68 41.79 40.42
CA ALA A 684 6.33 43.19 40.68
C ALA A 684 4.81 43.46 40.76
N PRO A 685 3.95 43.00 39.83
CA PRO A 685 2.50 43.19 39.95
C PRO A 685 1.91 42.59 41.24
N PHE A 686 2.46 41.46 41.70
CA PHE A 686 2.05 40.83 42.95
C PHE A 686 2.55 41.60 44.18
N ALA A 687 3.79 42.11 44.14
CA ALA A 687 4.35 42.95 45.20
C ALA A 687 3.56 44.25 45.39
N ASP A 688 3.09 44.83 44.29
CA ASP A 688 2.29 46.06 44.26
C ASP A 688 0.83 45.81 44.71
N GLY A 689 0.43 44.55 44.93
CA GLY A 689 -0.94 44.19 45.28
C GLY A 689 -1.93 44.28 44.13
N ASP A 690 -1.44 44.37 42.90
CA ASP A 690 -2.25 44.45 41.69
C ASP A 690 -2.66 43.06 41.22
N CYS A 691 -3.57 42.43 41.98
CA CYS A 691 -4.11 41.12 41.62
C CYS A 691 -4.97 41.17 40.36
N ALA A 692 -5.62 42.31 40.10
CA ALA A 692 -6.66 42.45 39.09
C ALA A 692 -6.13 42.68 37.66
N SER A 693 -4.85 43.05 37.50
CA SER A 693 -4.23 43.12 36.17
C SER A 693 -4.02 41.77 35.51
N CYS A 694 -3.89 40.71 36.31
CA CYS A 694 -3.75 39.34 35.81
C CYS A 694 -4.98 38.46 36.11
N HIS A 695 -5.71 38.69 37.21
CA HIS A 695 -6.89 37.92 37.58
C HIS A 695 -8.17 38.73 37.43
N ASN A 696 -9.24 38.10 36.97
CA ASN A 696 -10.57 38.70 37.01
C ASN A 696 -11.35 38.14 38.22
N PRO A 697 -11.50 38.91 39.32
CA PRO A 697 -12.15 38.45 40.55
C PRO A 697 -13.68 38.33 40.42
N HIS A 698 -14.28 38.64 39.26
CA HIS A 698 -15.70 38.38 39.04
C HIS A 698 -15.88 37.03 38.37
N VAL A 699 -15.42 36.94 37.13
CA VAL A 699 -15.56 35.77 36.27
C VAL A 699 -14.38 35.69 35.30
N ALA A 700 -13.95 34.47 34.96
CA ALA A 700 -12.83 34.29 34.04
C ALA A 700 -12.98 33.05 33.16
N ARG A 701 -12.08 32.92 32.18
CA ARG A 701 -12.03 31.76 31.26
C ARG A 701 -10.97 30.74 31.67
N GLY A 702 -9.84 31.20 32.17
CA GLY A 702 -8.70 30.38 32.56
C GLY A 702 -8.78 29.84 33.99
N PRO A 703 -7.87 28.90 34.34
CA PRO A 703 -7.68 28.46 35.71
C PRO A 703 -7.29 29.62 36.62
N ALA A 704 -7.56 29.48 37.93
CA ALA A 704 -7.25 30.51 38.94
C ALA A 704 -7.77 31.92 38.59
N LEU A 705 -8.89 32.01 37.87
CA LEU A 705 -9.51 33.27 37.45
C LEU A 705 -8.66 34.14 36.49
N LEU A 706 -7.83 33.53 35.65
CA LEU A 706 -7.15 34.24 34.57
C LEU A 706 -8.15 34.62 33.44
N PRO A 707 -8.12 35.86 32.90
CA PRO A 707 -8.97 36.29 31.79
C PRO A 707 -8.80 35.46 30.51
N SER A 708 -7.59 34.93 30.31
CA SER A 708 -7.20 34.10 29.17
C SER A 708 -7.31 32.61 29.48
N ALA A 709 -7.63 31.79 28.48
CA ALA A 709 -7.76 30.34 28.66
C ALA A 709 -6.41 29.65 28.95
N ARG A 710 -5.31 30.12 28.36
CA ARG A 710 -3.94 29.65 28.63
C ARG A 710 -3.18 30.65 29.49
N THR A 711 -2.40 30.16 30.44
CA THR A 711 -1.54 30.97 31.33
C THR A 711 -0.53 31.80 30.53
N SER A 712 0.08 31.21 29.50
CA SER A 712 1.03 31.89 28.60
C SER A 712 0.46 33.15 27.94
N ASP A 713 -0.82 33.11 27.58
CA ASP A 713 -1.50 34.24 26.91
C ASP A 713 -1.76 35.39 27.90
N ALA A 714 -1.91 35.09 29.19
CA ALA A 714 -1.99 36.11 30.24
C ALA A 714 -0.62 36.77 30.48
N CYS A 715 0.46 35.98 30.46
CA CYS A 715 1.83 36.50 30.58
C CYS A 715 2.25 37.33 29.37
N ALA A 716 1.85 36.92 28.16
CA ALA A 716 2.21 37.57 26.89
C ALA A 716 1.64 38.99 26.75
N ALA A 717 0.66 39.37 27.58
CA ALA A 717 0.16 40.74 27.64
C ALA A 717 1.23 41.75 28.11
N CYS A 718 2.27 41.28 28.82
CA CYS A 718 3.37 42.12 29.32
C CYS A 718 4.77 41.57 29.00
N HIS A 719 4.95 40.25 28.86
CA HIS A 719 6.22 39.62 28.56
C HIS A 719 6.28 39.18 27.09
N ASP A 720 7.32 39.58 26.36
CA ASP A 720 7.55 39.14 24.98
C ASP A 720 8.23 37.76 24.95
N PRO A 721 7.52 36.67 24.58
CA PRO A 721 8.12 35.34 24.54
C PRO A 721 9.13 35.18 23.39
N ALA A 722 9.02 35.99 22.33
CA ALA A 722 9.92 35.93 21.19
C ALA A 722 11.33 36.47 21.52
N GLY A 723 11.42 37.37 22.50
CA GLY A 723 12.70 37.91 22.99
C GLY A 723 13.50 36.94 23.89
N LEU A 724 12.88 35.88 24.40
CA LEU A 724 13.51 34.93 25.33
C LEU A 724 14.37 33.86 24.64
N ALA A 725 14.06 33.56 23.37
CA ALA A 725 14.80 32.60 22.57
C ALA A 725 15.03 33.21 21.16
N PRO A 726 16.19 33.83 20.91
CA PRO A 726 16.46 34.55 19.65
C PRO A 726 16.43 33.65 18.41
N ARG A 727 16.51 32.33 18.60
CA ARG A 727 16.28 31.29 17.59
C ARG A 727 15.16 30.36 18.06
N PRO A 728 13.92 30.51 17.56
CA PRO A 728 12.78 29.68 17.96
C PRO A 728 13.01 28.18 17.77
N GLU A 729 13.83 27.79 16.79
CA GLU A 729 14.23 26.41 16.52
C GLU A 729 15.20 25.82 17.55
N LEU A 730 15.91 26.67 18.29
CA LEU A 730 16.82 26.30 19.39
C LEU A 730 16.25 26.63 20.77
N ALA A 731 14.99 27.11 20.83
CA ALA A 731 14.31 27.38 22.07
C ALA A 731 14.16 26.09 22.89
N HIS A 732 14.37 26.22 24.20
CA HIS A 732 14.18 25.11 25.13
C HIS A 732 12.69 24.69 25.12
N THR A 733 12.42 23.38 25.09
CA THR A 733 11.08 22.84 24.77
C THR A 733 9.93 23.44 25.62
N PRO A 734 10.02 23.53 26.97
CA PRO A 734 9.05 24.23 27.80
C PRO A 734 8.73 25.67 27.38
N VAL A 735 9.72 26.42 26.89
CA VAL A 735 9.53 27.81 26.42
C VAL A 735 8.78 27.82 25.09
N ARG A 736 9.19 26.96 24.15
CA ARG A 736 8.51 26.80 22.87
C ARG A 736 7.03 26.42 23.03
N ASP A 737 6.73 25.60 24.03
CA ASP A 737 5.38 25.12 24.31
C ASP A 737 4.57 26.06 25.23
N GLY A 738 5.13 27.18 25.68
CA GLY A 738 4.45 28.18 26.53
C GLY A 738 4.19 27.75 27.97
N LYS A 739 4.96 26.78 28.50
CA LYS A 739 4.79 26.22 29.86
C LYS A 739 5.69 26.94 30.86
N CYS A 740 5.50 28.25 31.02
CA CYS A 740 6.35 29.08 31.87
C CYS A 740 6.30 28.63 33.34
N GLU A 741 5.13 28.18 33.80
CA GLU A 741 4.85 27.81 35.17
C GLU A 741 5.51 26.51 35.63
N SER A 742 6.05 25.70 34.70
CA SER A 742 6.81 24.51 35.07
C SER A 742 8.15 24.85 35.72
N CYS A 743 8.65 26.07 35.47
CA CYS A 743 9.93 26.55 35.97
C CYS A 743 9.79 27.81 36.81
N HIS A 744 8.81 28.67 36.53
CA HIS A 744 8.60 29.95 37.23
C HIS A 744 7.31 29.97 38.05
N GLN A 745 7.39 30.46 39.28
CA GLN A 745 6.27 30.77 40.14
C GLN A 745 5.80 32.22 39.90
N PRO A 746 4.64 32.46 39.28
CA PRO A 746 4.20 33.80 38.84
C PRO A 746 3.99 34.86 39.95
N HIS A 747 3.96 34.46 41.23
CA HIS A 747 3.72 35.39 42.35
C HIS A 747 4.99 35.69 43.15
N ALA A 748 5.52 34.69 43.85
CA ALA A 748 6.69 34.81 44.68
C ALA A 748 7.39 33.47 44.82
N SER A 749 8.72 33.48 44.87
CA SER A 749 9.53 32.30 45.16
C SER A 749 10.61 32.62 46.18
N SER A 750 11.03 31.62 46.95
CA SER A 750 12.28 31.68 47.73
C SER A 750 13.53 31.69 46.85
N GLU A 751 13.40 31.37 45.56
CA GLU A 751 14.50 31.30 44.61
C GLU A 751 14.62 32.56 43.74
N PRO A 752 15.83 32.92 43.30
CA PRO A 752 16.04 34.00 42.33
C PRO A 752 15.25 33.77 41.04
N ASN A 753 14.87 34.85 40.36
CA ASN A 753 14.12 34.82 39.08
C ASN A 753 12.81 34.03 39.15
N LEU A 754 12.19 33.97 40.34
CA LEU A 754 10.92 33.30 40.57
C LEU A 754 10.95 31.80 40.26
N LEU A 755 12.08 31.11 40.35
CA LEU A 755 12.12 29.68 40.04
C LEU A 755 11.30 28.86 41.04
N VAL A 756 10.60 27.81 40.60
CA VAL A 756 9.80 26.97 41.50
C VAL A 756 10.65 26.16 42.50
N GLU A 757 11.91 25.91 42.16
CA GLU A 757 12.91 25.20 42.94
C GLU A 757 14.32 25.71 42.63
N PRO A 758 15.34 25.42 43.46
CA PRO A 758 16.72 25.78 43.16
C PRO A 758 17.14 25.30 41.76
N ALA A 759 17.75 26.18 40.96
CA ALA A 759 18.04 25.92 39.54
C ALA A 759 18.74 24.57 39.28
N ALA A 760 19.66 24.16 40.17
CA ALA A 760 20.36 22.88 40.06
C ALA A 760 19.41 21.67 40.18
N THR A 761 18.46 21.72 41.11
CA THR A 761 17.45 20.67 41.34
C THR A 761 16.39 20.72 40.23
N LEU A 762 15.94 21.93 39.88
CA LEU A 762 14.95 22.14 38.83
C LEU A 762 15.41 21.58 37.48
N CYS A 763 16.62 21.92 37.04
CA CYS A 763 17.16 21.40 35.78
C CYS A 763 17.27 19.86 35.78
N THR A 764 17.61 19.27 36.92
CA THR A 764 17.88 17.82 37.01
C THR A 764 16.65 16.97 37.25
N SER A 765 15.54 17.59 37.68
CA SER A 765 14.21 16.97 37.69
C SER A 765 13.75 16.54 36.29
N CYS A 766 14.22 17.23 35.24
CA CYS A 766 13.95 16.89 33.84
C CYS A 766 15.19 16.29 33.13
N HIS A 767 16.41 16.71 33.52
CA HIS A 767 17.67 16.19 32.98
C HIS A 767 18.30 15.14 33.90
N GLU A 768 17.55 14.10 34.27
CA GLU A 768 17.97 13.06 35.22
C GLU A 768 19.30 12.39 34.85
N SER A 769 19.59 12.28 33.54
CA SER A 769 20.84 11.71 33.01
C SER A 769 22.09 12.48 33.44
N ILE A 770 21.97 13.78 33.71
CA ILE A 770 23.07 14.64 34.14
C ILE A 770 23.44 14.39 35.61
N GLU A 771 22.49 14.01 36.47
CA GLU A 771 22.78 13.64 37.86
C GLU A 771 23.65 12.39 37.96
N ALA A 772 23.46 11.43 37.05
CA ALA A 772 24.30 10.24 36.99
C ALA A 772 25.78 10.58 36.74
N LEU A 773 26.06 11.68 36.01
CA LEU A 773 27.42 12.14 35.71
C LEU A 773 28.15 12.68 36.95
N LYS A 774 27.43 13.16 37.98
CA LYS A 774 28.07 13.61 39.24
C LYS A 774 28.76 12.47 39.99
N LYS A 775 28.40 11.21 39.70
CA LYS A 775 29.00 10.02 40.31
C LYS A 775 30.29 9.57 39.60
N TRP A 776 30.66 10.21 38.49
CA TRP A 776 31.84 9.84 37.75
C TRP A 776 33.12 10.31 38.46
N PRO A 777 34.27 9.65 38.25
CA PRO A 777 35.52 9.95 38.98
C PRO A 777 36.02 11.39 38.79
N VAL A 778 35.82 11.97 37.61
CA VAL A 778 36.27 13.33 37.28
C VAL A 778 35.08 14.15 36.85
N VAL A 779 34.60 15.03 37.74
CA VAL A 779 33.45 15.92 37.48
C VAL A 779 33.93 17.36 37.34
N HIS A 780 33.45 18.06 36.32
CA HIS A 780 33.76 19.47 36.09
C HIS A 780 33.09 20.34 37.17
N ALA A 781 33.80 21.36 37.66
CA ALA A 781 33.38 22.10 38.86
C ALA A 781 31.98 22.75 38.76
N PRO A 782 31.57 23.38 37.65
CA PRO A 782 30.22 23.91 37.47
C PRO A 782 29.10 22.87 37.59
N LEU A 783 29.33 21.62 37.15
CA LEU A 783 28.37 20.54 37.31
C LEU A 783 28.25 20.13 38.79
N ARG A 784 29.38 20.07 39.50
CA ARG A 784 29.40 19.74 40.93
C ARG A 784 28.69 20.79 41.79
N SER A 785 28.80 22.07 41.42
CA SER A 785 28.14 23.18 42.11
C SER A 785 26.73 23.48 41.60
N GLY A 786 26.22 22.75 40.60
CA GLY A 786 24.88 22.99 40.03
C GLY A 786 24.75 24.33 39.30
N SER A 787 25.86 24.92 38.85
CA SER A 787 25.90 26.22 38.19
C SER A 787 25.69 26.09 36.68
N CYS A 788 24.65 25.37 36.26
CA CYS A 788 24.35 25.02 34.87
C CYS A 788 24.25 26.26 33.97
N THR A 789 23.66 27.34 34.49
CA THR A 789 23.41 28.58 33.75
C THR A 789 24.66 29.39 33.41
N ARG A 790 25.83 29.02 33.93
CA ARG A 790 27.11 29.61 33.50
C ARG A 790 27.52 29.18 32.09
N CYS A 791 26.99 28.05 31.64
CA CYS A 791 27.29 27.48 30.34
C CYS A 791 26.04 27.36 29.47
N HIS A 792 24.86 27.13 30.06
CA HIS A 792 23.60 26.95 29.34
C HIS A 792 22.60 28.09 29.57
N ASP A 793 21.89 28.48 28.53
CA ASP A 793 20.70 29.32 28.59
C ASP A 793 19.46 28.42 28.75
N PRO A 794 18.71 28.51 29.87
CA PRO A 794 17.55 27.66 30.11
C PRO A 794 16.33 27.99 29.23
N HIS A 795 16.31 29.14 28.55
CA HIS A 795 15.25 29.52 27.62
C HIS A 795 15.59 29.15 26.16
N GLY A 796 16.87 29.24 25.82
CA GLY A 796 17.40 28.93 24.49
C GLY A 796 18.37 30.01 24.03
N SER A 797 19.43 29.61 23.32
CA SER A 797 20.47 30.54 22.89
C SER A 797 20.66 30.53 21.37
N ASN A 798 21.58 31.37 20.89
CA ASN A 798 22.02 31.36 19.49
C ASN A 798 23.03 30.25 19.17
N VAL A 799 23.45 29.46 20.17
CA VAL A 799 24.45 28.40 20.04
C VAL A 799 23.79 27.06 20.37
N ALA A 800 24.11 26.02 19.59
CA ALA A 800 23.57 24.69 19.80
C ALA A 800 23.79 24.19 21.25
N MET A 801 22.93 23.28 21.71
CA MET A 801 22.89 22.81 23.12
C MET A 801 22.61 23.93 24.13
N SER A 802 21.96 25.00 23.67
CA SER A 802 21.62 26.21 24.43
C SER A 802 22.84 26.80 25.14
N LEU A 803 24.03 26.80 24.52
CA LEU A 803 25.22 27.36 25.17
C LEU A 803 25.17 28.89 25.18
N VAL A 804 25.62 29.51 26.26
CA VAL A 804 25.62 30.98 26.39
C VAL A 804 26.67 31.66 25.49
N ASP A 805 27.63 30.90 24.96
CA ASP A 805 28.70 31.38 24.06
C ASP A 805 29.35 30.19 23.31
N GLU A 806 30.16 30.47 22.29
CA GLU A 806 30.90 29.47 21.53
C GLU A 806 31.89 28.68 22.43
N PRO A 807 32.06 27.35 22.26
CA PRO A 807 32.83 26.51 23.20
C PRO A 807 34.27 26.99 23.48
N SER A 808 34.98 27.52 22.49
CA SER A 808 36.35 28.02 22.64
C SER A 808 36.42 29.29 23.50
N VAL A 809 35.46 30.21 23.32
CA VAL A 809 35.34 31.44 24.09
C VAL A 809 34.81 31.13 25.49
N LEU A 810 33.78 30.30 25.58
CA LEU A 810 33.14 29.89 26.83
C LEU A 810 34.14 29.20 27.77
N CYS A 811 34.89 28.21 27.27
CA CYS A 811 35.89 27.50 28.06
C CYS A 811 37.06 28.41 28.46
N ALA A 812 37.50 29.30 27.57
CA ALA A 812 38.61 30.23 27.84
C ALA A 812 38.31 31.25 28.97
N LYS A 813 37.03 31.50 29.27
CA LYS A 813 36.63 32.33 30.44
C LYS A 813 37.06 31.72 31.78
N CYS A 814 37.33 30.42 31.84
CA CYS A 814 37.77 29.73 33.06
C CYS A 814 39.11 28.98 32.89
N HIS A 815 39.47 28.56 31.68
CA HIS A 815 40.72 27.84 31.38
C HIS A 815 41.71 28.76 30.66
N ALA A 816 42.86 29.04 31.27
CA ALA A 816 43.81 30.01 30.76
C ALA A 816 44.46 29.60 29.43
N ALA A 817 44.16 30.35 28.36
CA ALA A 817 44.65 30.15 26.99
C ALA A 817 46.18 30.00 26.87
N ALA A 818 46.96 30.68 27.72
CA ALA A 818 48.42 30.62 27.69
C ALA A 818 49.01 29.26 28.13
N THR A 819 48.28 28.50 28.94
CA THR A 819 48.76 27.20 29.47
C THR A 819 48.24 26.01 28.66
N LEU A 820 47.15 26.22 27.91
CA LEU A 820 46.48 25.16 27.16
C LEU A 820 47.36 24.56 26.05
N PRO A 821 48.07 25.33 25.20
CA PRO A 821 48.92 24.75 24.15
C PRO A 821 49.99 23.80 24.70
N ALA A 822 50.66 24.17 25.80
CA ALA A 822 51.68 23.33 26.42
C ALA A 822 51.09 22.01 26.97
N LYS A 823 49.88 22.06 27.56
CA LYS A 823 49.16 20.88 28.05
C LYS A 823 48.60 20.01 26.92
N HIS A 824 48.37 20.60 25.75
CA HIS A 824 47.92 19.92 24.53
C HIS A 824 49.07 19.70 23.53
N ARG A 825 50.32 19.60 24.03
CA ARG A 825 51.52 19.25 23.25
C ARG A 825 51.76 20.13 22.02
N GLY A 826 51.43 21.42 22.11
CA GLY A 826 51.62 22.41 21.04
C GLY A 826 50.41 22.58 20.11
N PHE A 827 49.29 21.88 20.36
CA PHE A 827 48.05 22.06 19.61
C PHE A 827 47.47 23.47 19.81
N ALA A 828 47.06 24.10 18.71
CA ALA A 828 46.41 25.41 18.71
C ALA A 828 44.96 25.29 19.18
N VAL A 829 44.68 25.77 20.39
CA VAL A 829 43.38 25.65 21.07
C VAL A 829 42.47 26.88 20.92
N ASP A 830 42.96 27.95 20.32
CA ASP A 830 42.32 29.27 20.23
C ASP A 830 40.99 29.26 19.43
N LYS A 831 40.81 28.28 18.54
CA LYS A 831 39.57 28.06 17.78
C LYS A 831 39.09 26.62 17.84
N ALA A 832 39.58 25.85 18.81
CA ALA A 832 39.24 24.45 18.93
C ALA A 832 37.83 24.28 19.53
N ASP A 833 37.06 23.36 18.97
CA ASP A 833 35.88 22.86 19.65
C ASP A 833 36.31 21.99 20.84
N CYS A 834 36.30 22.60 22.01
CA CYS A 834 36.69 21.96 23.26
C CYS A 834 35.75 20.78 23.60
N ALA A 835 34.45 20.92 23.27
CA ALA A 835 33.43 19.92 23.60
C ALA A 835 33.45 18.71 22.65
N GLY A 836 34.03 18.86 21.46
CA GLY A 836 34.27 17.73 20.54
C GLY A 836 35.26 16.70 21.08
N CYS A 837 36.23 17.12 21.90
CA CYS A 837 37.25 16.24 22.47
C CYS A 837 37.04 15.95 23.95
N HIS A 838 36.53 16.93 24.71
CA HIS A 838 36.33 16.80 26.14
C HIS A 838 34.86 16.57 26.48
N ALA A 839 34.59 15.71 27.45
CA ALA A 839 33.30 15.63 28.10
C ALA A 839 33.20 16.79 29.11
N PRO A 840 32.49 17.90 28.79
CA PRO A 840 32.55 19.13 29.57
C PRO A 840 31.90 18.99 30.96
N HIS A 841 31.06 17.97 31.15
CA HIS A 841 30.36 17.71 32.41
C HIS A 841 31.16 16.80 33.34
N ALA A 842 31.51 15.59 32.89
CA ALA A 842 32.28 14.63 33.66
C ALA A 842 32.91 13.58 32.74
N ALA A 843 34.00 12.96 33.19
CA ALA A 843 34.68 11.88 32.51
C ALA A 843 35.16 10.78 33.47
N LYS A 844 35.39 9.58 32.92
CA LYS A 844 35.98 8.45 33.65
C LYS A 844 37.50 8.57 33.81
N ARG A 845 38.15 9.45 33.03
CA ARG A 845 39.61 9.60 32.97
C ARG A 845 40.03 11.02 33.30
N ALA A 846 41.26 11.17 33.80
CA ALA A 846 41.89 12.48 34.00
C ALA A 846 41.96 13.26 32.67
N ASN A 847 41.89 14.59 32.74
CA ASN A 847 41.84 15.52 31.60
C ASN A 847 40.55 15.45 30.77
N LEU A 848 39.48 14.87 31.31
CA LEU A 848 38.12 14.94 30.76
C LEU A 848 37.93 14.49 29.30
N PRO A 849 38.62 13.48 28.75
CA PRO A 849 38.25 12.97 27.42
C PRO A 849 36.85 12.35 27.46
N HIS A 850 36.21 12.24 26.31
CA HIS A 850 34.97 11.45 26.21
C HIS A 850 35.19 9.99 26.63
N GLU A 851 34.09 9.30 26.94
CA GLU A 851 34.11 7.94 27.51
C GLU A 851 34.89 6.95 26.65
N HIS A 852 34.69 7.00 25.33
CA HIS A 852 35.40 6.16 24.38
C HIS A 852 36.63 6.91 23.91
N VAL A 853 37.79 6.25 24.05
CA VAL A 853 39.09 6.82 23.69
C VAL A 853 39.81 5.85 22.77
N HIS A 854 40.27 6.33 21.64
CA HIS A 854 41.05 5.57 20.68
C HIS A 854 42.41 5.18 21.31
N GLN A 855 42.75 3.89 21.27
CA GLN A 855 43.89 3.35 22.03
C GLN A 855 45.24 4.06 21.75
N PRO A 856 45.63 4.37 20.49
CA PRO A 856 46.87 5.12 20.23
C PRO A 856 46.93 6.49 20.92
N PHE A 857 45.80 7.19 20.98
CA PHE A 857 45.65 8.47 21.67
C PHE A 857 45.69 8.29 23.19
N GLY A 858 44.96 7.30 23.72
CA GLY A 858 44.94 6.96 25.15
C GLY A 858 46.31 6.52 25.70
N ALA A 859 47.11 5.84 24.88
CA ALA A 859 48.48 5.44 25.19
C ALA A 859 49.52 6.57 24.98
N GLY A 860 49.11 7.73 24.45
CA GLY A 860 50.00 8.84 24.15
C GLY A 860 50.94 8.61 22.96
N ASN A 861 50.71 7.56 22.16
CA ASN A 861 51.51 7.22 20.98
C ASN A 861 51.11 8.07 19.75
N CYS A 862 51.26 9.39 19.89
CA CYS A 862 50.88 10.37 18.86
C CYS A 862 51.69 10.16 17.58
N ALA A 863 52.96 9.74 17.74
CA ALA A 863 53.87 9.45 16.64
C ALA A 863 53.44 8.25 15.80
N ALA A 864 52.47 7.44 16.21
CA ALA A 864 51.91 6.41 15.32
C ALA A 864 51.20 7.03 14.11
N CYS A 865 50.53 8.17 14.30
CA CYS A 865 49.66 8.77 13.29
C CYS A 865 50.17 10.14 12.80
N HIS A 866 50.88 10.91 13.63
CA HIS A 866 51.33 12.26 13.31
C HIS A 866 52.85 12.35 13.05
N ALA A 867 53.22 13.26 12.16
CA ALA A 867 54.61 13.58 11.84
C ALA A 867 55.09 14.75 12.73
N GLY A 868 55.81 14.42 13.82
CA GLY A 868 56.35 15.40 14.76
C GLY A 868 55.32 15.94 15.76
N THR A 869 55.51 17.18 16.24
CA THR A 869 54.58 17.89 17.15
C THR A 869 53.45 18.63 16.42
N SER A 870 53.39 18.51 15.09
CA SER A 870 52.34 19.09 14.25
C SER A 870 51.13 18.16 14.18
N ALA A 871 49.93 18.73 14.02
CA ALA A 871 48.71 17.98 13.70
C ALA A 871 48.75 17.26 12.33
N THR A 872 49.83 17.45 11.55
CA THR A 872 50.06 16.78 10.26
C THR A 872 50.16 15.27 10.45
N THR A 873 49.31 14.51 9.74
CA THR A 873 49.34 13.06 9.74
C THR A 873 50.51 12.53 8.89
N LYS A 874 50.99 11.32 9.21
CA LYS A 874 52.05 10.63 8.45
C LYS A 874 51.62 10.19 7.06
N GLN A 875 50.31 9.97 6.88
CA GLN A 875 49.65 9.59 5.63
C GLN A 875 48.27 10.27 5.59
N SER A 876 47.68 10.39 4.40
CA SER A 876 46.28 10.79 4.23
C SER A 876 45.32 9.71 4.73
N GLN A 877 44.07 10.09 5.03
CA GLN A 877 42.99 9.12 5.08
C GLN A 877 42.53 8.80 3.65
N PRO A 878 42.04 7.57 3.38
CA PRO A 878 41.80 6.49 4.35
C PRO A 878 43.03 5.63 4.69
N GLU A 879 44.14 5.74 3.95
CA GLU A 879 45.29 4.81 4.04
C GLU A 879 45.89 4.73 5.44
N LEU A 880 46.01 5.88 6.12
CA LEU A 880 46.53 5.93 7.49
C LEU A 880 45.73 5.05 8.45
N CYS A 881 44.41 5.17 8.41
CA CYS A 881 43.50 4.44 9.30
C CYS A 881 43.49 2.95 8.93
N LEU A 882 43.39 2.65 7.63
CA LEU A 882 43.30 1.27 7.14
C LEU A 882 44.58 0.46 7.35
N SER A 883 45.75 1.13 7.50
CA SER A 883 47.01 0.47 7.87
C SER A 883 46.95 -0.24 9.24
N CYS A 884 46.14 0.29 10.17
CA CYS A 884 45.93 -0.29 11.51
C CYS A 884 44.59 -1.03 11.64
N HIS A 885 43.66 -0.82 10.70
CA HIS A 885 42.35 -1.49 10.65
C HIS A 885 42.27 -2.42 9.41
N PRO A 886 43.11 -3.47 9.31
CA PRO A 886 43.20 -4.31 8.11
C PRO A 886 41.90 -5.11 7.84
N GLY A 887 41.13 -5.44 8.89
CA GLY A 887 39.81 -6.08 8.74
C GLY A 887 38.82 -5.17 8.02
N LEU A 888 38.75 -3.89 8.40
CA LEU A 888 37.94 -2.89 7.70
C LEU A 888 38.48 -2.64 6.29
N ALA A 889 39.80 -2.63 6.12
CA ALA A 889 40.43 -2.47 4.81
C ALA A 889 40.11 -3.60 3.83
N ALA A 890 39.88 -4.82 4.32
CA ALA A 890 39.41 -5.95 3.52
C ALA A 890 37.93 -5.75 3.15
N SER A 891 37.07 -5.44 4.13
CA SER A 891 35.63 -5.22 3.90
C SER A 891 35.34 -4.08 2.91
N LEU A 892 36.09 -2.97 2.97
CA LEU A 892 35.93 -1.84 2.04
C LEU A 892 36.43 -2.14 0.60
N LYS A 893 37.20 -3.21 0.39
CA LYS A 893 37.61 -3.64 -0.97
C LYS A 893 36.60 -4.58 -1.63
N GLU A 894 35.79 -5.27 -0.83
CA GLU A 894 34.85 -6.30 -1.28
C GLU A 894 33.47 -5.72 -1.67
N GLY A 895 33.16 -4.49 -1.27
CA GLY A 895 31.90 -3.81 -1.58
C GLY A 895 32.05 -2.37 -2.07
N ALA A 896 30.96 -1.80 -2.62
CA ALA A 896 30.90 -0.37 -2.86
C ALA A 896 30.94 0.37 -1.50
N VAL A 897 31.76 1.42 -1.38
CA VAL A 897 32.01 2.15 -0.12
C VAL A 897 31.18 3.42 0.00
N HIS A 898 30.66 3.74 1.20
CA HIS A 898 29.81 4.92 1.42
C HIS A 898 30.54 6.18 0.92
N GLY A 899 29.87 7.06 0.14
CA GLY A 899 30.53 8.19 -0.52
C GLY A 899 31.25 9.15 0.44
N ALA A 900 30.78 9.25 1.69
CA ALA A 900 31.43 9.99 2.76
C ALA A 900 32.81 9.42 3.17
N ILE A 901 33.17 8.22 2.70
CA ILE A 901 34.41 7.48 3.00
C ILE A 901 35.39 7.53 1.81
N ALA A 902 35.09 8.29 0.74
CA ALA A 902 35.89 8.33 -0.49
C ALA A 902 36.90 9.51 -0.58
N GLY A 903 37.32 10.12 0.54
CA GLY A 903 38.16 11.33 0.53
C GLY A 903 39.19 11.46 1.66
N ALA A 904 39.93 12.58 1.68
CA ALA A 904 41.02 12.84 2.63
C ALA A 904 40.63 12.90 4.12
N THR A 905 39.32 12.97 4.42
CA THR A 905 38.73 12.92 5.77
C THR A 905 37.73 11.75 5.93
N ALA A 906 37.81 10.75 5.05
CA ALA A 906 36.88 9.63 4.90
C ALA A 906 36.33 9.05 6.21
N CYS A 907 37.21 8.75 7.15
CA CYS A 907 36.84 8.10 8.40
C CYS A 907 36.36 9.13 9.43
N THR A 908 36.99 10.30 9.45
CA THR A 908 36.71 11.37 10.43
C THR A 908 35.47 12.19 10.15
N ASN A 909 34.82 11.99 9.01
CA ASN A 909 33.50 12.56 8.72
C ASN A 909 32.41 12.01 9.65
N CYS A 910 32.58 10.76 10.11
CA CYS A 910 31.62 10.10 10.98
C CYS A 910 32.21 9.66 12.32
N HIS A 911 33.53 9.41 12.39
CA HIS A 911 34.22 8.96 13.61
C HIS A 911 35.13 10.04 14.18
N ALA A 912 35.16 10.16 15.49
CA ALA A 912 36.18 10.90 16.21
C ALA A 912 37.45 10.06 16.37
N ALA A 913 38.50 10.37 15.60
CA ALA A 913 39.76 9.59 15.57
C ALA A 913 40.54 9.53 16.89
N HIS A 914 40.20 10.36 17.88
CA HIS A 914 40.86 10.42 19.19
C HIS A 914 39.96 9.95 20.33
N THR A 915 38.78 10.54 20.45
CA THR A 915 37.85 10.25 21.54
C THR A 915 36.45 10.72 21.15
N GLY A 916 35.43 9.97 21.53
CA GLY A 916 34.04 10.29 21.22
C GLY A 916 33.09 9.85 22.32
N PRO A 917 31.93 10.51 22.48
CA PRO A 917 30.95 10.17 23.50
C PRO A 917 30.25 8.83 23.28
N VAL A 918 30.29 8.27 22.06
CA VAL A 918 29.53 7.07 21.69
C VAL A 918 30.45 6.03 21.05
N ALA A 919 30.28 4.74 21.35
CA ALA A 919 31.04 3.67 20.71
C ALA A 919 30.61 3.48 19.23
N PRO A 920 31.52 3.13 18.30
CA PRO A 920 32.94 2.89 18.48
C PRO A 920 33.81 4.14 18.21
N LEU A 921 33.50 5.27 18.88
CA LEU A 921 34.10 6.62 18.72
C LEU A 921 33.33 7.56 17.79
N LEU A 922 32.00 7.56 17.82
CA LEU A 922 31.19 8.57 17.13
C LEU A 922 31.23 9.92 17.89
N PRO A 923 31.26 11.07 17.20
CA PRO A 923 31.28 12.40 17.82
C PRO A 923 29.95 12.79 18.48
N ALA A 924 28.86 12.11 18.13
CA ALA A 924 27.54 12.25 18.75
C ALA A 924 26.77 10.92 18.65
N ARG A 925 25.55 10.87 19.20
CA ARG A 925 24.62 9.76 18.94
C ARG A 925 24.43 9.56 17.44
N GLU A 926 24.24 8.32 17.03
CA GLU A 926 24.18 7.93 15.62
C GLU A 926 23.23 8.82 14.80
N SER A 927 21.99 9.00 15.26
CA SER A 927 20.99 9.83 14.57
C SER A 927 21.46 11.27 14.32
N VAL A 928 22.30 11.83 15.19
CA VAL A 928 22.83 13.20 15.05
C VAL A 928 24.01 13.21 14.07
N VAL A 929 24.88 12.20 14.12
CA VAL A 929 25.99 12.07 13.16
C VAL A 929 25.43 11.91 11.75
N CYS A 930 24.46 11.02 11.56
CA CYS A 930 23.81 10.81 10.26
C CYS A 930 23.04 12.07 9.81
N ALA A 931 22.35 12.78 10.71
CA ALA A 931 21.61 14.00 10.37
C ALA A 931 22.51 15.13 9.82
N THR A 932 23.81 15.13 10.10
CA THR A 932 24.73 16.13 9.52
C THR A 932 24.78 16.07 7.98
N CYS A 933 24.42 14.93 7.37
CA CYS A 933 24.28 14.78 5.92
C CYS A 933 22.88 14.31 5.49
N HIS A 934 22.11 13.66 6.39
CA HIS A 934 20.77 13.11 6.13
C HIS A 934 19.69 13.83 6.94
N GLN A 935 19.82 15.14 7.14
CA GLN A 935 18.91 15.95 7.95
C GLN A 935 17.45 15.80 7.52
N GLU A 936 17.18 15.90 6.21
CA GLU A 936 15.83 15.78 5.65
C GLU A 936 15.19 14.42 5.99
N GLN A 937 15.96 13.33 5.89
CA GLN A 937 15.47 12.00 6.22
C GLN A 937 15.21 11.86 7.72
N VAL A 938 16.08 12.38 8.58
CA VAL A 938 15.90 12.32 10.04
C VAL A 938 14.70 13.17 10.49
N ASP A 939 14.46 14.31 9.85
CA ASP A 939 13.31 15.18 10.16
C ASP A 939 11.99 14.61 9.65
N ALA A 940 11.98 14.01 8.46
CA ALA A 940 10.82 13.27 7.95
C ALA A 940 10.39 12.16 8.92
N ASN A 941 11.36 11.43 9.49
CA ASN A 941 11.07 10.36 10.45
C ASN A 941 10.50 10.90 11.76
N ARG A 942 11.06 12.01 12.28
CA ARG A 942 10.59 12.63 13.54
C ARG A 942 9.17 13.15 13.44
N THR A 943 8.81 13.69 12.28
CA THR A 943 7.50 14.31 12.03
C THR A 943 6.45 13.33 11.52
N ALA A 944 6.83 12.10 11.18
CA ALA A 944 5.90 11.07 10.73
C ALA A 944 4.90 10.67 11.85
N PRO A 945 3.59 10.63 11.54
CA PRO A 945 2.53 10.11 12.42
C PRO A 945 2.73 8.65 12.84
N HIS A 946 3.30 7.82 11.97
CA HIS A 946 3.57 6.41 12.21
C HIS A 946 5.06 6.13 12.07
N ARG A 947 5.75 5.93 13.20
CA ARG A 947 7.22 5.77 13.27
C ARG A 947 7.63 4.33 13.54
N HIS A 948 8.66 3.87 12.84
CA HIS A 948 9.20 2.53 13.03
C HIS A 948 9.97 2.46 14.37
N PRO A 949 9.76 1.45 15.25
CA PRO A 949 10.31 1.44 16.60
C PRO A 949 11.84 1.60 16.70
N GLN A 950 12.59 0.93 15.83
CA GLN A 950 14.06 1.02 15.76
C GLN A 950 14.55 2.41 15.32
N VAL A 951 13.76 3.11 14.50
CA VAL A 951 14.07 4.48 14.03
C VAL A 951 13.67 5.52 15.07
N ASP A 952 12.54 5.31 15.76
CA ASP A 952 12.12 6.08 16.92
C ASP A 952 13.13 5.97 18.08
N GLY A 953 13.74 4.79 18.25
CA GLY A 953 14.85 4.53 19.16
C GLY A 953 16.22 5.12 18.74
N HIS A 954 16.31 5.74 17.56
CA HIS A 954 17.54 6.35 17.03
C HIS A 954 18.69 5.37 16.71
N GLU A 955 18.38 4.12 16.37
CA GLU A 955 19.35 3.05 16.05
C GLU A 955 19.39 2.78 14.53
N CYS A 956 20.10 3.60 13.76
CA CYS A 956 20.09 3.49 12.29
C CYS A 956 20.98 2.34 11.78
N THR A 957 22.05 1.99 12.52
CA THR A 957 23.07 1.00 12.15
C THR A 957 22.59 -0.44 12.30
N THR A 958 21.45 -0.64 12.96
CA THR A 958 20.77 -1.92 13.04
C THR A 958 20.30 -2.38 11.66
N CYS A 959 19.95 -1.44 10.78
CA CYS A 959 19.46 -1.71 9.44
C CYS A 959 20.43 -1.25 8.34
N HIS A 960 21.25 -0.24 8.59
CA HIS A 960 22.19 0.34 7.61
C HIS A 960 23.63 0.03 8.00
N ASP A 961 24.43 -0.45 7.04
CA ASP A 961 25.88 -0.47 7.20
C ASP A 961 26.46 0.89 6.74
N PRO A 962 26.98 1.73 7.66
CA PRO A 962 27.46 3.05 7.31
C PRO A 962 28.81 3.05 6.57
N HIS A 963 29.49 1.89 6.47
CA HIS A 963 30.80 1.77 5.82
C HIS A 963 30.71 1.42 4.33
N LEU A 964 29.61 0.80 3.89
CA LEU A 964 29.40 0.37 2.51
C LEU A 964 28.29 1.19 1.81
N SER A 965 28.52 1.66 0.57
CA SER A 965 27.53 2.32 -0.31
C SER A 965 26.66 1.33 -1.07
N THR A 966 26.84 0.02 -0.88
CA THR A 966 25.99 -0.99 -1.50
C THR A 966 24.52 -0.81 -1.12
N VAL A 967 24.19 -0.09 -0.03
CA VAL A 967 22.82 0.33 0.27
C VAL A 967 22.37 1.53 -0.58
N SER A 968 22.42 1.39 -1.90
CA SER A 968 21.36 2.00 -2.70
C SER A 968 20.06 1.29 -2.29
N ASP A 969 18.89 1.95 -2.22
CA ASP A 969 17.67 1.31 -1.66
C ASP A 969 17.42 -0.13 -2.15
N ASP A 970 17.88 -0.49 -3.37
CA ASP A 970 17.93 -1.86 -3.94
C ASP A 970 18.47 -2.99 -3.05
N GLN A 971 19.32 -2.70 -2.07
CA GLN A 971 20.05 -3.71 -1.29
C GLN A 971 19.89 -3.58 0.22
N LEU A 972 18.80 -2.97 0.74
CA LEU A 972 18.31 -3.52 2.00
C LEU A 972 17.82 -4.93 1.69
N ALA A 973 18.72 -5.90 1.80
CA ALA A 973 18.42 -7.30 1.55
C ALA A 973 17.17 -7.63 2.34
N MET A 974 16.24 -8.37 1.72
CA MET A 974 15.02 -8.81 2.40
C MET A 974 15.35 -9.42 3.76
N GLU A 975 16.50 -10.11 3.85
CA GLU A 975 17.14 -10.62 5.07
C GLU A 975 17.27 -9.60 6.21
N THR A 976 17.64 -8.35 5.96
CA THR A 976 17.74 -7.29 6.98
C THR A 976 16.41 -7.06 7.68
N CYS A 977 15.32 -6.99 6.90
CA CYS A 977 13.97 -6.86 7.45
C CYS A 977 13.50 -8.18 8.10
N LEU A 978 13.87 -9.32 7.51
CA LEU A 978 13.48 -10.65 7.99
C LEU A 978 14.19 -11.09 9.28
N ASN A 979 15.28 -10.41 9.67
CA ASN A 979 15.88 -10.56 11.00
C ASN A 979 14.90 -10.18 12.12
N CYS A 980 13.89 -9.36 11.83
CA CYS A 980 12.90 -8.88 12.79
C CYS A 980 11.42 -9.19 12.39
N HIS A 981 11.11 -9.39 11.10
CA HIS A 981 9.74 -9.56 10.59
C HIS A 981 9.53 -10.90 9.86
N THR A 982 8.35 -11.53 9.99
CA THR A 982 8.01 -12.78 9.29
C THR A 982 7.25 -12.53 7.98
N TYR A 983 7.79 -13.01 6.86
CA TYR A 983 7.28 -12.76 5.50
C TYR A 983 5.94 -13.42 5.15
N ARG A 984 5.70 -14.65 5.66
CA ARG A 984 4.63 -15.55 5.15
C ARG A 984 3.21 -15.14 5.50
N ASP A 985 3.03 -14.12 6.35
CA ASP A 985 1.72 -13.70 6.85
C ASP A 985 1.23 -12.37 6.24
N HIS A 986 2.01 -11.72 5.35
CA HIS A 986 1.80 -10.30 5.03
C HIS A 986 1.36 -9.96 3.60
N VAL A 987 1.57 -10.76 2.53
CA VAL A 987 1.19 -10.33 1.15
C VAL A 987 0.91 -11.48 0.17
N ASP A 988 -0.09 -11.29 -0.71
CA ASP A 988 -0.39 -12.09 -1.93
C ASP A 988 0.39 -11.62 -3.19
N HIS A 989 1.47 -10.83 -3.02
CA HIS A 989 2.22 -10.20 -4.12
C HIS A 989 3.67 -10.70 -4.14
N PRO A 990 4.23 -11.11 -5.29
CA PRO A 990 5.60 -11.62 -5.38
C PRO A 990 6.65 -10.57 -4.98
N MET A 991 7.61 -10.98 -4.16
CA MET A 991 8.79 -10.19 -3.76
C MET A 991 10.03 -11.09 -3.80
N GLY A 992 11.23 -10.50 -3.88
CA GLY A 992 12.49 -11.24 -3.89
C GLY A 992 13.30 -11.03 -5.16
N GLU A 993 14.33 -11.85 -5.36
CA GLU A 993 15.39 -11.60 -6.35
C GLU A 993 14.90 -11.52 -7.80
N ASP A 994 13.83 -12.25 -8.13
CA ASP A 994 13.27 -12.37 -9.48
C ASP A 994 12.13 -11.39 -9.78
N THR A 995 11.73 -10.55 -8.81
CA THR A 995 10.61 -9.60 -8.97
C THR A 995 11.09 -8.17 -8.91
N VAL A 996 10.63 -7.32 -9.83
CA VAL A 996 11.09 -5.94 -10.00
C VAL A 996 9.93 -4.97 -9.69
N ASP A 997 10.18 -3.95 -8.86
CA ASP A 997 9.34 -2.78 -8.66
C ASP A 997 9.36 -1.90 -9.92
N PRO A 998 8.25 -1.83 -10.67
CA PRO A 998 8.17 -1.14 -11.95
C PRO A 998 7.95 0.37 -11.81
N ARG A 999 8.07 0.96 -10.61
CA ARG A 999 8.18 2.44 -10.48
C ARG A 999 9.62 2.89 -10.58
N THR A 1000 10.49 2.06 -10.06
CA THR A 1000 11.88 2.39 -9.78
C THR A 1000 12.83 1.54 -10.65
N GLY A 1001 12.34 0.45 -11.25
CA GLY A 1001 13.14 -0.52 -12.00
C GLY A 1001 14.01 -1.39 -11.08
N ARG A 1002 13.73 -1.34 -9.78
CA ARG A 1002 14.52 -1.88 -8.67
C ARG A 1002 13.96 -3.22 -8.21
N ARG A 1003 14.70 -4.03 -7.47
CA ARG A 1003 14.17 -5.28 -6.92
C ARG A 1003 12.96 -4.99 -6.01
N MET A 1004 11.88 -5.76 -6.16
CA MET A 1004 10.70 -5.66 -5.30
C MET A 1004 11.02 -6.23 -3.91
N MET A 1005 10.96 -5.36 -2.91
CA MET A 1005 11.36 -5.64 -1.52
C MET A 1005 10.35 -5.02 -0.56
N CYS A 1006 10.45 -5.33 0.74
CA CYS A 1006 9.55 -4.73 1.75
C CYS A 1006 9.57 -3.19 1.67
N GLY A 1007 10.74 -2.61 1.40
CA GLY A 1007 10.96 -1.17 1.19
C GLY A 1007 10.29 -0.59 -0.06
N SER A 1008 9.76 -1.39 -0.98
CA SER A 1008 8.96 -0.91 -2.12
C SER A 1008 7.60 -0.41 -1.64
N CYS A 1009 6.97 -1.12 -0.70
CA CYS A 1009 5.66 -0.74 -0.17
C CYS A 1009 5.77 0.02 1.15
N HIS A 1010 6.76 -0.32 1.97
CA HIS A 1010 6.97 0.29 3.28
C HIS A 1010 8.10 1.30 3.27
N ASP A 1011 7.91 2.39 4.02
CA ASP A 1011 8.94 3.31 4.43
C ASP A 1011 9.46 2.89 5.82
N PRO A 1012 10.59 2.18 5.91
CA PRO A 1012 11.12 1.73 7.19
C PRO A 1012 11.62 2.88 8.06
N HIS A 1013 11.73 4.09 7.52
CA HIS A 1013 12.16 5.28 8.24
C HIS A 1013 10.98 5.99 8.94
N GLY A 1014 9.75 5.72 8.52
CA GLY A 1014 8.51 6.26 9.10
C GLY A 1014 7.61 6.86 8.02
N SER A 1015 6.29 6.87 8.24
CA SER A 1015 5.33 7.34 7.24
C SER A 1015 4.13 8.08 7.83
N ALA A 1016 3.47 8.88 6.97
CA ALA A 1016 2.13 9.42 7.19
C ALA A 1016 1.03 8.36 7.20
N PHE A 1017 1.30 7.15 6.69
CA PHE A 1017 0.31 6.10 6.51
C PHE A 1017 0.49 4.94 7.48
N VAL A 1018 -0.62 4.34 7.89
CA VAL A 1018 -0.65 3.18 8.80
C VAL A 1018 0.23 2.04 8.27
N ARG A 1019 0.83 1.27 9.17
CA ARG A 1019 1.77 0.18 8.84
C ARG A 1019 2.98 0.64 8.01
N PHE A 1020 3.37 1.90 8.14
CA PHE A 1020 4.57 2.46 7.50
C PHE A 1020 4.53 2.39 5.97
N MET A 1021 3.36 2.50 5.34
CA MET A 1021 3.25 2.43 3.87
C MET A 1021 3.82 3.69 3.21
N ARG A 1022 4.55 3.60 2.10
CA ARG A 1022 5.16 4.77 1.42
C ARG A 1022 4.15 5.75 0.83
N ASP A 1023 2.94 5.27 0.55
CA ASP A 1023 1.84 6.06 0.04
C ASP A 1023 0.52 5.44 0.51
N ASP A 1024 -0.59 6.10 0.18
CA ASP A 1024 -1.93 5.66 0.51
C ASP A 1024 -2.17 4.18 0.11
N PRO A 1025 -2.39 3.29 1.10
CA PRO A 1025 -2.63 1.88 0.84
C PRO A 1025 -3.96 1.61 0.13
N GLU A 1026 -4.87 2.60 0.08
CA GLU A 1026 -6.15 2.49 -0.61
C GLU A 1026 -6.07 2.73 -2.12
N GLY A 1027 -4.88 3.05 -2.68
CA GLY A 1027 -4.70 2.97 -4.12
C GLY A 1027 -3.40 3.49 -4.71
N LYS A 1028 -2.85 4.62 -4.23
CA LYS A 1028 -1.68 5.25 -4.89
C LYS A 1028 -0.43 4.38 -4.89
N LEU A 1029 -0.17 3.68 -3.78
CA LEU A 1029 0.99 2.81 -3.64
C LEU A 1029 0.94 1.66 -4.65
N CYS A 1030 -0.22 1.00 -4.74
CA CYS A 1030 -0.47 -0.14 -5.64
C CYS A 1030 -0.44 0.30 -7.11
N ILE A 1031 -1.05 1.45 -7.43
CA ILE A 1031 -1.13 1.98 -8.80
C ILE A 1031 0.25 2.32 -9.35
N GLY A 1032 1.14 2.88 -8.53
CA GLY A 1032 2.50 3.18 -8.96
C GLY A 1032 3.26 1.90 -9.34
N CYS A 1033 3.23 0.84 -8.53
CA CYS A 1033 3.90 -0.44 -8.82
C CYS A 1033 3.31 -1.23 -9.99
N HIS A 1034 2.37 -0.68 -10.74
CA HIS A 1034 1.84 -1.31 -11.94
C HIS A 1034 1.94 -0.40 -13.16
N THR A 1035 2.72 0.69 -13.11
CA THR A 1035 2.89 1.63 -14.24
C THR A 1035 3.86 1.20 -15.35
N ASP A 1036 4.91 0.38 -15.15
CA ASP A 1036 5.77 -0.02 -16.30
C ASP A 1036 5.19 -1.16 -17.15
N LYS A 1037 4.27 -1.99 -16.62
CA LYS A 1037 3.36 -2.77 -17.48
C LYS A 1037 2.40 -1.88 -18.30
N LEU A 1038 2.40 -0.57 -18.03
CA LEU A 1038 1.73 0.46 -18.83
C LEU A 1038 2.72 1.28 -19.70
N ARG A 1039 4.05 1.03 -19.66
CA ARG A 1039 5.07 1.76 -20.45
C ARG A 1039 5.82 0.93 -21.48
N THR A 1040 6.07 -0.36 -21.27
CA THR A 1040 6.78 -1.20 -22.26
C THR A 1040 5.87 -2.31 -22.75
N GLY A 1041 5.38 -2.14 -23.99
CA GLY A 1041 4.44 -3.04 -24.66
C GLY A 1041 4.89 -4.49 -24.65
N GLY A 1042 3.97 -5.35 -24.20
CA GLY A 1042 3.91 -6.79 -24.38
C GLY A 1042 2.45 -7.19 -24.38
#